data_AF-A0A950VV39-F1
#
_entry.id   AF-A0A950VV39-F1
#
_cell.length_a   1.000
_cell.length_b   1.000
_cell.length_c   1.000
_cell.angle_alpha   90.00
_cell.angle_beta   90.00
_cell.angle_gamma   90.00
#
_symmetry.space_group_name_H-M   'P 1'
#
loop_
_entity.id
_entity.type
_entity.pdbx_description
1 polymer ?
#
loop_
_entity_poly.entity_id
_entity_poly.type
_entity_poly.pdbx_seq_one_letter_code
_entity_poly.pdbx_strand_id
1 'polypeptide(L)'
;MYALDFEHLTHFAAVLRAAIDDRRLEESGREIRYYHDADVVVKIVLGFRQFDETHTPSTEKQKMVRALLASGYIGKAHLLRPHALELDQQLRAQPGYQTRQAAEAFGERRRQFLINSRVDSVMDALHDIINRPASKEDRAIRFIDRLRTVAPKTWVAIELARGTWKARLSQLAHHQVLRFDARGIDTRSVLEGQPFRIFHHALRTHREGSALSNVHDAAALAMLHGDIHSGESDRLVRFYTETHVVSELWRDQTIRELLSYRSNSNGLIDHSVLRDADYFNVRANFDALRFEGGPAVNIRRGPVSVPIDELERVANELTNVVEQGETRFESAIQRLYVGEQPLTDTVRDLESLSFVRNVWFQYEPPEPLLDKDLWNEVWDFSDEMVAGVLDTELATVREQLRAEVSQIETWSYNFRALLGRVVEVKTGWRAESMPEPLRDLGIIRWGINLEPAESDRLRQYVMDLMSVDDEVRERTCVTFATLIESAPPSLSDTVITVCVLWFLRLFQAIINVVDEHERLSTAPVMPSLLIMRAAARLRAPTVTERPAIDKVILEVVTLCEHVGPDLRKQLLLGSGFVLYYAFLLEKNAKHPDQRRLASLARRSFEAGDEAVQLLPENTLAWAFAMNHCAYVGTVTGVHPDKTSDYHDRVVQLRGSEFWHYRFADSVAWHHILLAKDELRNVKKLRNRSKGKKRLFERIREAQRLYEHELGDIFGDIEILGHRMELNKLALDSGV
;
A
#
# COMPACT_ATOMS: atom_id res chain seq x y z
N MET A 1 4.69 -34.13 -33.59
CA MET A 1 3.69 -34.91 -32.83
C MET A 1 4.16 -34.85 -31.38
N TYR A 2 3.55 -34.02 -30.54
CA TYR A 2 3.87 -34.00 -29.11
C TYR A 2 3.11 -35.14 -28.47
N ALA A 3 3.81 -36.10 -27.86
CA ALA A 3 3.18 -37.10 -27.01
C ALA A 3 2.65 -36.37 -25.76
N LEU A 4 1.39 -36.59 -25.39
CA LEU A 4 0.87 -36.16 -24.09
C LEU A 4 1.61 -36.98 -23.03
N ASP A 5 2.40 -36.32 -22.19
CA ASP A 5 3.08 -37.01 -21.09
C ASP A 5 2.12 -37.26 -19.91
N PHE A 6 2.59 -38.08 -18.97
CA PHE A 6 1.84 -38.48 -17.79
C PHE A 6 1.46 -37.29 -16.89
N GLU A 7 2.32 -36.29 -16.80
CA GLU A 7 2.15 -35.12 -15.95
C GLU A 7 1.02 -34.22 -16.46
N HIS A 8 0.98 -33.92 -17.76
CA HIS A 8 -0.07 -33.10 -18.38
C HIS A 8 -1.46 -33.69 -18.18
N LEU A 9 -1.59 -35.00 -18.31
CA LEU A 9 -2.87 -35.69 -18.16
C LEU A 9 -3.28 -35.87 -16.69
N THR A 10 -2.31 -36.06 -15.79
CA THR A 10 -2.55 -36.00 -14.34
C THR A 10 -3.10 -34.64 -13.94
N HIS A 11 -2.48 -33.57 -14.45
CA HIS A 11 -2.95 -32.21 -14.25
C HIS A 11 -4.35 -31.98 -14.84
N PHE A 12 -4.57 -32.37 -16.10
CA PHE A 12 -5.89 -32.27 -16.74
C PHE A 12 -6.99 -33.01 -15.95
N ALA A 13 -6.70 -34.22 -15.44
CA ALA A 13 -7.65 -34.98 -14.64
C ALA A 13 -8.02 -34.24 -13.34
N ALA A 14 -7.04 -33.66 -12.64
CA ALA A 14 -7.27 -32.88 -11.43
C ALA A 14 -8.10 -31.62 -11.73
N VAL A 15 -7.77 -30.90 -12.81
CA VAL A 15 -8.48 -29.69 -13.23
C VAL A 15 -9.92 -29.99 -13.65
N LEU A 16 -10.14 -31.04 -14.45
CA LEU A 16 -11.47 -31.48 -14.87
C LEU A 16 -12.32 -31.87 -13.65
N ARG A 17 -11.73 -32.58 -12.68
CA ARG A 17 -12.40 -32.91 -11.43
C ARG A 17 -12.86 -31.67 -10.68
N ALA A 18 -11.95 -30.73 -10.43
CA ALA A 18 -12.25 -29.49 -9.72
C ALA A 18 -13.36 -28.68 -10.42
N ALA A 19 -13.36 -28.65 -11.76
CA ALA A 19 -14.38 -27.99 -12.54
C ALA A 19 -15.76 -28.67 -12.44
N ILE A 20 -15.81 -30.01 -12.42
CA ILE A 20 -17.04 -30.79 -12.21
C ILE A 20 -17.57 -30.55 -10.80
N ASP A 21 -16.72 -30.65 -9.77
CA ASP A 21 -17.11 -30.48 -8.38
C ASP A 21 -17.68 -29.07 -8.14
N ASP A 22 -17.01 -28.03 -8.64
CA ASP A 22 -17.50 -26.65 -8.56
C ASP A 22 -18.84 -26.48 -9.27
N ARG A 23 -19.03 -27.13 -10.43
CA ARG A 23 -20.31 -27.10 -11.15
C ARG A 23 -21.43 -27.79 -10.38
N ARG A 24 -21.16 -28.93 -9.72
CA ARG A 24 -22.14 -29.63 -8.87
C ARG A 24 -22.53 -28.79 -7.66
N LEU A 25 -21.57 -28.09 -7.06
CA LEU A 25 -21.81 -27.16 -5.96
C LEU A 25 -22.73 -26.02 -6.40
N GLU A 26 -22.47 -25.43 -7.57
CA GLU A 26 -23.35 -24.43 -8.20
C GLU A 26 -24.77 -25.00 -8.46
N GLU A 27 -24.89 -26.21 -9.03
CA GLU A 27 -26.19 -26.88 -9.26
C GLU A 27 -26.96 -27.19 -7.97
N SER A 28 -26.25 -27.35 -6.85
CA SER A 28 -26.84 -27.53 -5.52
C SER A 28 -27.31 -26.21 -4.87
N GLY A 29 -27.14 -25.08 -5.56
CA GLY A 29 -27.52 -23.74 -5.09
C GLY A 29 -26.46 -23.04 -4.24
N ARG A 30 -25.21 -23.54 -4.20
CA ARG A 30 -24.11 -22.87 -3.51
C ARG A 30 -23.50 -21.80 -4.40
N GLU A 31 -23.27 -20.62 -3.84
CA GLU A 31 -22.57 -19.54 -4.55
C GLU A 31 -21.05 -19.80 -4.54
N ILE A 32 -20.39 -19.81 -5.70
CA ILE A 32 -18.92 -19.80 -5.79
C ILE A 32 -18.45 -18.42 -6.24
N ARG A 33 -17.62 -17.75 -5.43
CA ARG A 33 -16.99 -16.48 -5.79
C ARG A 33 -15.55 -16.67 -6.22
N TYR A 34 -15.26 -16.22 -7.43
CA TYR A 34 -13.92 -16.22 -8.02
C TYR A 34 -13.24 -14.89 -7.71
N TYR A 35 -12.28 -14.91 -6.80
CA TYR A 35 -11.39 -13.80 -6.52
C TYR A 35 -10.19 -13.84 -7.46
N HIS A 36 -9.80 -12.67 -7.93
CA HIS A 36 -8.65 -12.50 -8.81
C HIS A 36 -7.63 -11.60 -8.13
N ASP A 37 -6.36 -11.92 -8.30
CA ASP A 37 -5.25 -11.06 -7.93
C ASP A 37 -5.31 -9.74 -8.73
N ALA A 38 -4.77 -8.66 -8.15
CA ALA A 38 -4.69 -7.35 -8.79
C ALA A 38 -3.96 -7.45 -10.14
N ASP A 39 -2.91 -8.27 -10.21
CA ASP A 39 -2.08 -8.43 -11.40
C ASP A 39 -2.91 -8.91 -12.61
N VAL A 40 -3.82 -9.86 -12.41
CA VAL A 40 -4.74 -10.37 -13.44
C VAL A 40 -5.69 -9.27 -13.88
N VAL A 41 -6.33 -8.57 -12.94
CA VAL A 41 -7.32 -7.53 -13.26
C VAL A 41 -6.68 -6.34 -13.98
N VAL A 42 -5.49 -5.91 -13.54
CA VAL A 42 -4.69 -4.89 -14.24
C VAL A 42 -4.45 -5.30 -15.68
N LYS A 43 -3.97 -6.52 -15.92
CA LYS A 43 -3.68 -7.04 -17.25
C LYS A 43 -4.91 -7.11 -18.15
N ILE A 44 -6.08 -7.45 -17.58
CA ILE A 44 -7.36 -7.40 -18.29
C ILE A 44 -7.73 -5.96 -18.65
N VAL A 45 -7.60 -5.02 -17.72
CA VAL A 45 -7.93 -3.60 -17.91
C VAL A 45 -6.98 -2.93 -18.90
N LEU A 46 -5.67 -3.19 -18.84
CA LEU A 46 -4.68 -2.63 -19.76
C LEU A 46 -4.79 -3.22 -21.18
N GLY A 47 -5.35 -4.42 -21.32
CA GLY A 47 -5.46 -5.09 -22.62
C GLY A 47 -4.08 -5.38 -23.19
N PHE A 48 -3.84 -5.06 -24.47
CA PHE A 48 -2.55 -5.32 -25.11
C PHE A 48 -1.38 -4.52 -24.51
N ARG A 49 -1.64 -3.38 -23.86
CA ARG A 49 -0.56 -2.54 -23.28
C ARG A 49 0.20 -3.22 -22.16
N GLN A 50 -0.37 -4.25 -21.56
CA GLN A 50 0.35 -5.07 -20.58
C GLN A 50 1.68 -5.62 -21.15
N PHE A 51 1.77 -5.85 -22.46
CA PHE A 51 2.98 -6.39 -23.09
C PHE A 51 4.11 -5.35 -23.20
N ASP A 52 3.80 -4.06 -23.06
CA ASP A 52 4.79 -2.99 -23.01
C ASP A 52 5.28 -2.75 -21.57
N GLU A 53 4.47 -3.09 -20.57
CA GLU A 53 4.65 -2.68 -19.17
C GLU A 53 5.05 -3.82 -18.23
N THR A 54 4.69 -5.06 -18.56
CA THR A 54 4.96 -6.23 -17.72
C THR A 54 6.23 -6.94 -18.16
N HIS A 55 7.14 -7.21 -17.23
CA HIS A 55 8.41 -7.88 -17.50
C HIS A 55 8.28 -9.42 -17.52
N THR A 56 7.14 -9.95 -17.06
CA THR A 56 6.89 -11.39 -16.97
C THR A 56 6.14 -11.89 -18.22
N PRO A 57 6.72 -12.80 -19.02
CA PRO A 57 6.05 -13.35 -20.19
C PRO A 57 4.76 -14.06 -19.79
N SER A 58 3.66 -13.76 -20.47
CA SER A 58 2.38 -14.45 -20.26
C SER A 58 2.27 -15.68 -21.16
N THR A 59 1.76 -16.79 -20.63
CA THR A 59 1.45 -17.98 -21.44
C THR A 59 0.22 -17.73 -22.31
N GLU A 60 0.05 -18.48 -23.40
CA GLU A 60 -1.14 -18.36 -24.26
C GLU A 60 -2.42 -18.71 -23.50
N LYS A 61 -2.35 -19.68 -22.57
CA LYS A 61 -3.44 -20.05 -21.66
C LYS A 61 -3.87 -18.89 -20.77
N GLN A 62 -2.93 -18.16 -20.18
CA GLN A 62 -3.23 -16.96 -19.37
C GLN A 62 -3.87 -15.85 -20.21
N LYS A 63 -3.32 -15.58 -21.41
CA LYS A 63 -3.90 -14.58 -22.32
C LYS A 63 -5.34 -14.95 -22.71
N MET A 64 -5.61 -16.25 -22.88
CA MET A 64 -6.95 -16.76 -23.13
C MET A 64 -7.92 -16.47 -21.99
N VAL A 65 -7.53 -16.80 -20.75
CA VAL A 65 -8.35 -16.51 -19.56
C VAL A 65 -8.65 -15.01 -19.44
N ARG A 66 -7.66 -14.14 -19.67
CA ARG A 66 -7.88 -12.69 -19.66
C ARG A 66 -8.87 -12.23 -20.74
N ALA A 67 -8.81 -12.79 -21.94
CA ALA A 67 -9.76 -12.48 -23.01
C ALA A 67 -11.17 -13.01 -22.70
N LEU A 68 -11.29 -14.21 -22.12
CA LEU A 68 -12.55 -14.79 -21.65
C LEU A 68 -13.17 -14.00 -20.49
N LEU A 69 -12.35 -13.49 -19.57
CA LEU A 69 -12.81 -12.56 -18.52
C LEU A 69 -13.23 -11.23 -19.13
N ALA A 70 -12.43 -10.64 -20.01
CA ALA A 70 -12.73 -9.37 -20.65
C ALA A 70 -14.07 -9.37 -21.40
N SER A 71 -14.41 -10.50 -22.03
CA SER A 71 -15.68 -10.69 -22.74
C SER A 71 -16.85 -11.06 -21.83
N GLY A 72 -16.60 -11.32 -20.54
CA GLY A 72 -17.58 -11.79 -19.56
C GLY A 72 -17.96 -13.27 -19.70
N TYR A 73 -17.25 -14.04 -20.52
CA TYR A 73 -17.58 -15.43 -20.83
C TYR A 73 -17.47 -16.36 -19.62
N ILE A 74 -16.46 -16.16 -18.78
CA ILE A 74 -16.21 -16.97 -17.57
C ILE A 74 -16.73 -16.32 -16.28
N GLY A 75 -17.75 -15.47 -16.39
CA GLY A 75 -18.48 -14.93 -15.25
C GLY A 75 -17.83 -13.70 -14.60
N LYS A 76 -18.03 -13.58 -13.29
CA LYS A 76 -17.66 -12.40 -12.49
C LYS A 76 -16.27 -12.56 -11.86
N ALA A 77 -15.41 -11.58 -12.06
CA ALA A 77 -14.16 -11.40 -11.35
C ALA A 77 -14.38 -10.55 -10.09
N HIS A 78 -14.17 -11.14 -8.92
CA HIS A 78 -14.19 -10.43 -7.64
C HIS A 78 -12.79 -9.97 -7.28
N LEU A 79 -12.68 -8.77 -6.72
CA LEU A 79 -11.41 -8.20 -6.29
C LEU A 79 -11.46 -7.87 -4.80
N LEU A 80 -10.50 -8.40 -4.06
CA LEU A 80 -10.33 -8.09 -2.63
C LEU A 80 -9.87 -6.64 -2.47
N ARG A 81 -10.23 -5.99 -1.37
CA ARG A 81 -9.96 -4.57 -1.16
C ARG A 81 -8.47 -4.18 -1.26
N PRO A 82 -7.50 -4.94 -0.71
CA PRO A 82 -6.08 -4.63 -0.90
C PRO A 82 -5.67 -4.67 -2.38
N HIS A 83 -6.16 -5.65 -3.13
CA HIS A 83 -5.92 -5.77 -4.58
C HIS A 83 -6.64 -4.68 -5.39
N ALA A 84 -7.80 -4.22 -4.93
CA ALA A 84 -8.51 -3.09 -5.53
C ALA A 84 -7.73 -1.78 -5.36
N LEU A 85 -7.06 -1.59 -4.21
CA LEU A 85 -6.16 -0.44 -4.01
C LEU A 85 -4.97 -0.51 -4.97
N GLU A 86 -4.37 -1.68 -5.15
CA GLU A 86 -3.28 -1.85 -6.10
C GLU A 86 -3.73 -1.53 -7.54
N LEU A 87 -4.90 -2.04 -7.95
CA LEU A 87 -5.50 -1.69 -9.23
C LEU A 87 -5.66 -0.16 -9.37
N ASP A 88 -6.25 0.52 -8.38
CA ASP A 88 -6.42 1.98 -8.43
C ASP A 88 -5.08 2.73 -8.58
N GLN A 89 -4.06 2.33 -7.82
CA GLN A 89 -2.73 2.94 -7.89
C GLN A 89 -2.09 2.76 -9.27
N GLN A 90 -2.18 1.56 -9.83
CA GLN A 90 -1.65 1.28 -11.16
C GLN A 90 -2.41 2.06 -12.24
N LEU A 91 -3.74 2.17 -12.13
CA LEU A 91 -4.56 2.95 -13.07
C LEU A 91 -4.32 4.46 -12.98
N ARG A 92 -3.99 5.00 -11.79
CA ARG A 92 -3.59 6.42 -11.63
C ARG A 92 -2.29 6.75 -12.35
N ALA A 93 -1.38 5.78 -12.49
CA ALA A 93 -0.13 5.94 -13.22
C ALA A 93 -0.30 5.88 -14.75
N GLN A 94 -1.47 5.42 -15.25
CA GLN A 94 -1.70 5.27 -16.68
C GLN A 94 -1.97 6.61 -17.37
N PRO A 95 -1.43 6.84 -18.59
CA PRO A 95 -1.67 8.07 -19.31
C PRO A 95 -3.17 8.24 -19.63
N GLY A 96 -3.68 9.45 -19.40
CA GLY A 96 -4.95 9.88 -19.95
C GLY A 96 -4.71 10.32 -21.39
N TYR A 97 -5.29 9.61 -22.36
CA TYR A 97 -5.21 9.93 -23.79
C TYR A 97 -6.00 11.20 -24.17
N GLN A 98 -5.81 12.29 -23.43
CA GLN A 98 -6.56 13.53 -23.56
C GLN A 98 -6.06 14.41 -24.71
N THR A 99 -4.81 14.21 -25.14
CA THR A 99 -4.23 14.91 -26.28
C THR A 99 -4.34 14.06 -27.53
N ARG A 100 -4.65 14.68 -28.68
CA ARG A 100 -4.66 14.03 -29.99
C ARG A 100 -3.39 13.22 -30.28
N GLN A 101 -2.21 13.75 -29.97
CA GLN A 101 -0.94 13.06 -30.16
C GLN A 101 -0.84 11.74 -29.36
N ALA A 102 -1.35 11.74 -28.12
CA ALA A 102 -1.37 10.53 -27.28
C ALA A 102 -2.36 9.49 -27.81
N ALA A 103 -3.52 9.93 -28.33
CA ALA A 103 -4.49 9.05 -28.98
C ALA A 103 -3.91 8.42 -30.26
N GLU A 104 -3.28 9.22 -31.13
CA GLU A 104 -2.61 8.74 -32.34
C GLU A 104 -1.49 7.72 -32.00
N ALA A 105 -0.67 7.99 -30.98
CA ALA A 105 0.37 7.07 -30.52
C ALA A 105 -0.20 5.77 -29.89
N PHE A 106 -1.39 5.81 -29.30
CA PHE A 106 -2.09 4.62 -28.85
C PHE A 106 -2.62 3.81 -30.04
N GLY A 107 -3.25 4.47 -31.02
CA GLY A 107 -3.73 3.86 -32.25
C GLY A 107 -2.63 3.12 -33.01
N GLU A 108 -1.45 3.73 -33.15
CA GLU A 108 -0.31 3.11 -33.84
C GLU A 108 0.22 1.88 -33.10
N ARG A 109 0.39 1.96 -31.78
CA ARG A 109 0.82 0.79 -30.98
C ARG A 109 -0.18 -0.36 -31.06
N ARG A 110 -1.47 -0.03 -31.00
CA ARG A 110 -2.57 -1.00 -31.13
C ARG A 110 -2.53 -1.68 -32.51
N ARG A 111 -2.34 -0.90 -33.59
CA ARG A 111 -2.15 -1.43 -34.95
C ARG A 111 -0.94 -2.36 -35.03
N GLN A 112 0.21 -1.93 -34.51
CA GLN A 112 1.42 -2.75 -34.51
C GLN A 112 1.23 -4.05 -33.73
N PHE A 113 0.54 -4.03 -32.59
CA PHE A 113 0.21 -5.23 -31.83
C PHE A 113 -0.63 -6.23 -32.64
N LEU A 114 -1.64 -5.75 -33.37
CA LEU A 114 -2.49 -6.59 -34.22
C LEU A 114 -1.72 -7.20 -35.41
N ILE A 115 -0.84 -6.41 -36.04
CA ILE A 115 0.06 -6.88 -37.10
C ILE A 115 1.02 -7.95 -36.56
N ASN A 116 1.65 -7.69 -35.40
CA ASN A 116 2.54 -8.64 -34.75
C ASN A 116 1.81 -9.93 -34.35
N SER A 117 0.51 -9.83 -34.05
CA SER A 117 -0.39 -10.96 -33.77
C SER A 117 -0.97 -11.62 -35.03
N ARG A 118 -0.60 -11.13 -36.22
CA ARG A 118 -1.05 -11.59 -37.55
C ARG A 118 -2.56 -11.49 -37.78
N VAL A 119 -3.24 -10.61 -37.03
CA VAL A 119 -4.70 -10.45 -37.14
C VAL A 119 -5.06 -9.90 -38.53
N ASP A 120 -4.31 -8.93 -39.02
CA ASP A 120 -4.40 -8.38 -40.38
C ASP A 120 -4.42 -9.47 -41.47
N SER A 121 -3.42 -10.34 -41.48
CA SER A 121 -3.31 -11.43 -42.46
C SER A 121 -4.44 -12.46 -42.35
N VAL A 122 -5.04 -12.59 -41.17
CA VAL A 122 -6.20 -13.44 -40.93
C VAL A 122 -7.46 -12.78 -41.47
N MET A 123 -7.65 -11.49 -41.20
CA MET A 123 -8.80 -10.74 -41.69
C MET A 123 -8.79 -10.63 -43.21
N ASP A 124 -7.64 -10.38 -43.84
CA ASP A 124 -7.47 -10.37 -45.30
C ASP A 124 -7.85 -11.74 -45.89
N ALA A 125 -7.35 -12.82 -45.31
CA ALA A 125 -7.66 -14.17 -45.76
C ALA A 125 -9.16 -14.52 -45.61
N LEU A 126 -9.82 -14.04 -44.56
CA LEU A 126 -11.26 -14.23 -44.37
C LEU A 126 -12.07 -13.40 -45.37
N HIS A 127 -11.65 -12.17 -45.63
CA HIS A 127 -12.25 -11.28 -46.63
C HIS A 127 -12.16 -11.86 -48.05
N ASP A 128 -10.98 -12.38 -48.41
CA ASP A 128 -10.75 -13.05 -49.69
C ASP A 128 -11.65 -14.27 -49.88
N ILE A 129 -11.90 -15.05 -48.82
CA ILE A 129 -12.81 -16.21 -48.87
C ILE A 129 -14.26 -15.78 -49.11
N ILE A 130 -14.70 -14.69 -48.47
CA ILE A 130 -16.07 -14.15 -48.66
C ILE A 130 -16.27 -13.65 -50.08
N ASN A 131 -15.27 -12.97 -50.66
CA ASN A 131 -15.37 -12.34 -51.97
C ASN A 131 -15.01 -13.25 -53.14
N ARG A 132 -14.53 -14.46 -52.86
CA ARG A 132 -14.18 -15.44 -53.89
C ARG A 132 -15.40 -15.86 -54.71
N PRO A 133 -15.31 -15.99 -56.05
CA PRO A 133 -16.39 -16.57 -56.85
C PRO A 133 -16.51 -18.07 -56.57
N ALA A 134 -17.37 -18.42 -55.61
CA ALA A 134 -17.70 -19.80 -55.22
C ALA A 134 -19.15 -19.87 -54.71
N SER A 135 -19.68 -21.10 -54.60
CA SER A 135 -21.01 -21.31 -54.01
C SER A 135 -21.05 -20.75 -52.57
N LYS A 136 -22.23 -20.36 -52.09
CA LYS A 136 -22.39 -19.83 -50.73
C LYS A 136 -21.94 -20.85 -49.67
N GLU A 137 -22.20 -22.13 -49.94
CA GLU A 137 -21.88 -23.26 -49.09
C GLU A 137 -20.36 -23.52 -49.04
N ASP A 138 -19.67 -23.50 -50.20
CA ASP A 138 -18.21 -23.62 -50.26
C ASP A 138 -17.49 -22.45 -49.58
N ARG A 139 -18.02 -21.23 -49.74
CA ARG A 139 -17.48 -20.06 -49.02
C ARG A 139 -17.65 -20.19 -47.53
N ALA A 140 -18.82 -20.66 -47.06
CA ALA A 140 -19.07 -20.89 -45.65
C ALA A 140 -18.13 -21.96 -45.08
N ILE A 141 -17.95 -23.10 -45.77
CA ILE A 141 -17.02 -24.16 -45.35
C ILE A 141 -15.59 -23.63 -45.24
N ARG A 142 -15.10 -22.95 -46.30
CA ARG A 142 -13.72 -22.39 -46.30
C ARG A 142 -13.54 -21.30 -45.24
N PHE A 143 -14.56 -20.50 -45.00
CA PHE A 143 -14.55 -19.45 -43.99
C PHE A 143 -14.46 -20.06 -42.58
N ILE A 144 -15.27 -21.09 -42.32
CA ILE A 144 -15.24 -21.86 -41.07
C ILE A 144 -13.89 -22.57 -40.90
N ASP A 145 -13.34 -23.19 -41.95
CA ASP A 145 -12.04 -23.86 -41.90
C ASP A 145 -10.89 -22.88 -41.67
N ARG A 146 -10.95 -21.69 -42.29
CA ARG A 146 -9.95 -20.65 -42.02
C ARG A 146 -10.06 -20.18 -40.59
N LEU A 147 -11.25 -19.81 -40.11
CA LEU A 147 -11.49 -19.45 -38.71
C LEU A 147 -10.95 -20.53 -37.77
N ARG A 148 -11.20 -21.82 -38.05
CA ARG A 148 -10.68 -22.92 -37.24
C ARG A 148 -9.15 -22.84 -37.07
N THR A 149 -8.40 -22.53 -38.13
CA THR A 149 -6.92 -22.52 -38.08
C THR A 149 -6.30 -21.33 -37.33
N VAL A 150 -7.02 -20.22 -37.13
CA VAL A 150 -6.44 -18.96 -36.63
C VAL A 150 -7.22 -18.33 -35.48
N ALA A 151 -8.44 -18.77 -35.22
CA ALA A 151 -9.38 -18.16 -34.26
C ALA A 151 -8.82 -17.93 -32.86
N PRO A 152 -8.09 -18.84 -32.19
CA PRO A 152 -7.76 -18.64 -30.77
C PRO A 152 -6.84 -17.43 -30.55
N LYS A 153 -5.73 -17.36 -31.28
CA LYS A 153 -4.76 -16.26 -31.17
C LYS A 153 -5.31 -14.95 -31.71
N THR A 154 -6.03 -15.03 -32.84
CA THR A 154 -6.67 -13.85 -33.43
C THR A 154 -7.74 -13.27 -32.50
N TRP A 155 -8.55 -14.12 -31.85
CA TRP A 155 -9.56 -13.68 -30.90
C TRP A 155 -8.96 -13.06 -29.66
N VAL A 156 -7.98 -13.72 -29.04
CA VAL A 156 -7.26 -13.15 -27.90
C VAL A 156 -6.67 -11.80 -28.26
N ALA A 157 -6.03 -11.67 -29.43
CA ALA A 157 -5.47 -10.40 -29.87
C ALA A 157 -6.54 -9.33 -30.09
N ILE A 158 -7.68 -9.66 -30.72
CA ILE A 158 -8.80 -8.73 -30.90
C ILE A 158 -9.38 -8.29 -29.56
N GLU A 159 -9.67 -9.22 -28.66
CA GLU A 159 -10.23 -8.92 -27.35
C GLU A 159 -9.26 -8.10 -26.49
N LEU A 160 -7.95 -8.37 -26.52
CA LEU A 160 -6.96 -7.59 -25.79
C LEU A 160 -6.72 -6.21 -26.42
N ALA A 161 -6.88 -6.06 -27.74
CA ALA A 161 -6.74 -4.77 -28.45
C ALA A 161 -7.99 -3.88 -28.33
N ARG A 162 -9.09 -4.40 -27.78
CA ARG A 162 -10.37 -3.71 -27.71
C ARG A 162 -10.33 -2.56 -26.71
N GLY A 163 -10.43 -1.33 -27.23
CA GLY A 163 -10.59 -0.10 -26.44
C GLY A 163 -9.35 0.36 -25.68
N THR A 164 -9.39 1.58 -25.16
CA THR A 164 -8.41 2.08 -24.19
C THR A 164 -8.63 1.41 -22.83
N TRP A 165 -7.64 1.50 -21.93
CA TRP A 165 -7.81 0.94 -20.57
C TRP A 165 -9.03 1.51 -19.84
N LYS A 166 -9.34 2.79 -20.10
CA LYS A 166 -10.54 3.49 -19.62
C LYS A 166 -11.82 2.84 -20.13
N ALA A 167 -11.92 2.63 -21.45
CA ALA A 167 -13.09 1.99 -22.07
C ALA A 167 -13.29 0.56 -21.55
N ARG A 168 -12.20 -0.20 -21.41
CA ARG A 168 -12.21 -1.56 -20.88
C ARG A 168 -12.70 -1.62 -19.44
N LEU A 169 -12.19 -0.74 -18.57
CA LEU A 169 -12.64 -0.67 -17.18
C LEU A 169 -14.13 -0.32 -17.09
N SER A 170 -14.60 0.66 -17.88
CA SER A 170 -16.03 1.02 -17.92
C SER A 170 -16.88 -0.18 -18.34
N GLN A 171 -16.48 -0.88 -19.42
CA GLN A 171 -17.19 -2.05 -19.92
C GLN A 171 -17.26 -3.17 -18.87
N LEU A 172 -16.15 -3.49 -18.21
CA LEU A 172 -16.10 -4.51 -17.16
C LEU A 172 -17.03 -4.19 -15.98
N ALA A 173 -17.10 -2.91 -15.58
CA ALA A 173 -17.97 -2.47 -14.50
C ALA A 173 -19.44 -2.44 -14.94
N HIS A 174 -19.74 -1.89 -16.12
CA HIS A 174 -21.09 -1.79 -16.68
C HIS A 174 -21.76 -3.16 -16.83
N HIS A 175 -21.02 -4.14 -17.35
CA HIS A 175 -21.51 -5.52 -17.46
C HIS A 175 -21.39 -6.33 -16.16
N GLN A 176 -20.97 -5.70 -15.06
CA GLN A 176 -20.75 -6.34 -13.75
C GLN A 176 -19.80 -7.55 -13.79
N VAL A 177 -18.88 -7.55 -14.76
CA VAL A 177 -17.81 -8.56 -14.86
C VAL A 177 -16.82 -8.34 -13.73
N LEU A 178 -16.40 -7.10 -13.48
CA LEU A 178 -15.54 -6.76 -12.35
C LEU A 178 -16.39 -6.31 -11.16
N ARG A 179 -16.19 -6.92 -9.99
CA ARG A 179 -16.86 -6.56 -8.74
C ARG A 179 -15.85 -6.37 -7.61
N PHE A 180 -15.93 -5.25 -6.91
CA PHE A 180 -15.15 -5.01 -5.71
C PHE A 180 -15.83 -5.66 -4.51
N ASP A 181 -15.07 -6.31 -3.62
CA ASP A 181 -15.64 -6.88 -2.42
C ASP A 181 -16.09 -5.78 -1.45
N ALA A 182 -17.39 -5.52 -1.44
CA ALA A 182 -18.02 -4.53 -0.58
C ALA A 182 -18.15 -4.99 0.88
N ARG A 183 -17.71 -6.21 1.22
CA ARG A 183 -17.84 -6.68 2.60
C ARG A 183 -16.96 -5.88 3.53
N GLY A 184 -17.58 -5.38 4.60
CA GLY A 184 -16.93 -4.70 5.70
C GLY A 184 -16.11 -5.63 6.59
N ILE A 185 -15.35 -6.57 6.00
CA ILE A 185 -14.32 -7.28 6.76
C ILE A 185 -13.45 -6.20 7.39
N ASP A 186 -13.34 -6.26 8.71
CA ASP A 186 -12.56 -5.29 9.46
C ASP A 186 -11.09 -5.48 9.09
N THR A 187 -10.58 -4.63 8.19
CA THR A 187 -9.19 -4.64 7.70
C THR A 187 -8.21 -4.65 8.88
N ARG A 188 -8.57 -4.03 10.02
CA ARG A 188 -7.76 -4.08 11.24
C ARG A 188 -7.62 -5.49 11.78
N SER A 189 -8.73 -6.21 11.97
CA SER A 189 -8.71 -7.61 12.43
C SER A 189 -7.87 -8.52 11.53
N VAL A 190 -7.87 -8.26 10.22
CA VAL A 190 -7.06 -8.98 9.23
C VAL A 190 -5.58 -8.71 9.45
N LEU A 191 -5.19 -7.44 9.48
CA LEU A 191 -3.78 -7.02 9.57
C LEU A 191 -3.14 -7.36 10.93
N GLU A 192 -3.93 -7.40 12.01
CA GLU A 192 -3.44 -7.78 13.34
C GLU A 192 -3.39 -9.31 13.54
N GLY A 193 -4.14 -10.06 12.72
CA GLY A 193 -4.36 -11.50 12.82
C GLY A 193 -3.14 -12.37 12.49
N GLN A 194 -3.14 -13.59 13.04
CA GLN A 194 -2.09 -14.59 12.76
C GLN A 194 -1.96 -14.95 11.27
N PRO A 195 -3.05 -15.14 10.49
CA PRO A 195 -2.93 -15.47 9.07
C PRO A 195 -2.13 -14.43 8.29
N PHE A 196 -2.37 -13.13 8.51
CA PHE A 196 -1.62 -12.05 7.88
C PHE A 196 -0.11 -12.17 8.13
N ARG A 197 0.29 -12.44 9.39
CA ARG A 197 1.70 -12.57 9.76
C ARG A 197 2.37 -13.72 9.02
N ILE A 198 1.68 -14.87 8.93
CA ILE A 198 2.18 -16.06 8.23
C ILE A 198 2.36 -15.75 6.74
N PHE A 199 1.33 -15.17 6.08
CA PHE A 199 1.43 -14.81 4.67
C PHE A 199 2.50 -13.74 4.40
N HIS A 200 2.61 -12.73 5.25
CA HIS A 200 3.59 -11.66 5.11
C HIS A 200 5.02 -12.20 5.21
N HIS A 201 5.30 -13.04 6.21
CA HIS A 201 6.61 -13.70 6.34
C HIS A 201 6.94 -14.55 5.12
N ALA A 202 5.98 -15.36 4.65
CA ALA A 202 6.16 -16.23 3.50
C ALA A 202 6.43 -15.42 2.21
N LEU A 203 5.65 -14.37 1.95
CA LEU A 203 5.83 -13.47 0.79
C LEU A 203 7.20 -12.78 0.82
N ARG A 204 7.63 -12.28 1.99
CA ARG A 204 8.94 -11.66 2.14
C ARG A 204 10.10 -12.61 1.86
N THR A 205 9.95 -13.87 2.23
CA THR A 205 10.97 -14.89 1.99
C THR A 205 11.11 -15.23 0.50
N HIS A 206 10.01 -15.14 -0.26
CA HIS A 206 9.98 -15.52 -1.68
C HIS A 206 10.05 -14.32 -2.65
N ARG A 207 9.80 -13.09 -2.19
CA ARG A 207 9.80 -11.87 -3.02
C ARG A 207 10.66 -10.76 -2.40
N GLU A 208 11.80 -10.49 -3.04
CA GLU A 208 12.62 -9.33 -2.75
C GLU A 208 11.99 -8.05 -3.35
N GLY A 209 11.98 -6.94 -2.60
CA GLY A 209 11.94 -5.60 -3.21
C GLY A 209 10.70 -4.72 -3.02
N SER A 210 9.57 -5.17 -2.44
CA SER A 210 8.46 -4.26 -2.11
C SER A 210 7.70 -4.67 -0.84
N ALA A 211 8.07 -4.07 0.28
CA ALA A 211 7.39 -4.26 1.56
C ALA A 211 5.88 -3.95 1.47
N LEU A 212 5.49 -2.89 0.74
CA LEU A 212 4.09 -2.53 0.60
C LEU A 212 3.30 -3.57 -0.23
N SER A 213 3.87 -4.06 -1.33
CA SER A 213 3.21 -5.10 -2.14
C SER A 213 3.06 -6.41 -1.36
N ASN A 214 4.09 -6.80 -0.59
CA ASN A 214 4.01 -7.97 0.27
C ASN A 214 2.94 -7.82 1.35
N VAL A 215 2.75 -6.61 1.89
CA VAL A 215 1.68 -6.29 2.83
C VAL A 215 0.30 -6.37 2.16
N HIS A 216 0.13 -5.84 0.94
CA HIS A 216 -1.14 -5.89 0.23
C HIS A 216 -1.55 -7.33 -0.11
N ASP A 217 -0.61 -8.12 -0.64
CA ASP A 217 -0.84 -9.54 -0.94
C ASP A 217 -1.12 -10.33 0.34
N ALA A 218 -0.37 -10.10 1.43
CA ALA A 218 -0.61 -10.77 2.71
C ALA A 218 -1.98 -10.43 3.29
N ALA A 219 -2.42 -9.17 3.18
CA ALA A 219 -3.73 -8.73 3.61
C ALA A 219 -4.84 -9.38 2.76
N ALA A 220 -4.67 -9.45 1.44
CA ALA A 220 -5.62 -10.12 0.55
C ALA A 220 -5.74 -11.62 0.88
N LEU A 221 -4.61 -12.33 1.04
CA LEU A 221 -4.62 -13.75 1.41
C LEU A 221 -5.22 -13.98 2.80
N ALA A 222 -5.00 -13.07 3.76
CA ALA A 222 -5.62 -13.14 5.08
C ALA A 222 -7.14 -12.90 5.04
N MET A 223 -7.62 -11.99 4.17
CA MET A 223 -9.06 -11.83 3.92
C MET A 223 -9.66 -13.09 3.29
N LEU A 224 -8.96 -13.67 2.30
CA LEU A 224 -9.37 -14.91 1.65
C LEU A 224 -9.44 -16.07 2.66
N HIS A 225 -8.46 -16.20 3.56
CA HIS A 225 -8.49 -17.14 4.67
C HIS A 225 -9.74 -16.93 5.54
N GLY A 226 -10.06 -15.68 5.88
CA GLY A 226 -11.25 -15.31 6.63
C GLY A 226 -12.54 -15.80 5.95
N ASP A 227 -12.64 -15.66 4.64
CA ASP A 227 -13.78 -16.12 3.86
C ASP A 227 -13.91 -17.64 3.79
N ILE A 228 -12.80 -18.36 3.72
CA ILE A 228 -12.80 -19.84 3.74
C ILE A 228 -13.34 -20.35 5.09
N HIS A 229 -13.04 -19.63 6.18
CA HIS A 229 -13.28 -20.08 7.55
C HIS A 229 -14.46 -19.38 8.27
N SER A 230 -15.12 -18.41 7.64
CA SER A 230 -16.25 -17.67 8.22
C SER A 230 -17.48 -18.55 8.49
N GLY A 231 -17.53 -19.74 7.90
CA GLY A 231 -18.60 -20.71 8.14
C GLY A 231 -19.92 -20.36 7.46
N GLU A 232 -19.95 -19.39 6.54
CA GLU A 232 -21.08 -19.18 5.63
C GLU A 232 -21.25 -20.42 4.74
N SER A 233 -22.10 -21.36 5.19
CA SER A 233 -22.21 -22.69 4.61
C SER A 233 -22.57 -22.70 3.13
N ASP A 234 -23.20 -21.63 2.65
CA ASP A 234 -23.83 -21.59 1.33
C ASP A 234 -22.92 -20.95 0.28
N ARG A 235 -21.71 -20.55 0.67
CA ARG A 235 -20.80 -19.82 -0.20
C ARG A 235 -19.36 -20.33 -0.13
N LEU A 236 -18.76 -20.49 -1.30
CA LEU A 236 -17.39 -20.93 -1.47
C LEU A 236 -16.58 -19.87 -2.22
N VAL A 237 -15.26 -19.89 -2.04
CA VAL A 237 -14.32 -18.98 -2.69
C VAL A 237 -13.28 -19.75 -3.48
N ARG A 238 -12.89 -19.17 -4.61
CA ARG A 238 -11.80 -19.61 -5.48
C ARG A 238 -10.89 -18.42 -5.72
N PHE A 239 -9.62 -18.66 -5.97
CA PHE A 239 -8.61 -17.62 -6.17
C PHE A 239 -7.78 -17.91 -7.41
N TYR A 240 -7.57 -16.90 -8.26
CA TYR A 240 -6.70 -16.96 -9.43
C TYR A 240 -5.66 -15.83 -9.37
N THR A 241 -4.39 -16.20 -9.54
CA THR A 241 -3.26 -15.29 -9.59
C THR A 241 -2.34 -15.72 -10.73
N GLU A 242 -1.71 -14.75 -11.38
CA GLU A 242 -0.59 -15.00 -12.30
C GLU A 242 0.74 -14.54 -11.71
N THR A 243 0.73 -14.13 -10.45
CA THR A 243 1.91 -13.75 -9.69
C THR A 243 2.62 -15.02 -9.22
N HIS A 244 3.70 -15.39 -9.92
CA HIS A 244 4.46 -16.62 -9.67
C HIS A 244 4.77 -16.88 -8.20
N VAL A 245 5.22 -15.84 -7.47
CA VAL A 245 5.51 -15.93 -6.04
C VAL A 245 4.28 -16.40 -5.25
N VAL A 246 3.10 -15.84 -5.51
CA VAL A 246 1.86 -16.24 -4.81
C VAL A 246 1.48 -17.68 -5.15
N SER A 247 1.65 -18.09 -6.42
CA SER A 247 1.46 -19.49 -6.82
C SER A 247 2.45 -20.45 -6.14
N GLU A 248 3.71 -20.04 -5.97
CA GLU A 248 4.73 -20.84 -5.29
C GLU A 248 4.46 -21.02 -3.80
N LEU A 249 3.89 -20.00 -3.14
CA LEU A 249 3.50 -20.11 -1.73
C LEU A 249 2.55 -21.27 -1.47
N TRP A 250 1.75 -21.68 -2.46
CA TRP A 250 0.84 -22.83 -2.33
C TRP A 250 1.56 -24.17 -2.13
N ARG A 251 2.86 -24.23 -2.44
CA ARG A 251 3.69 -25.40 -2.17
C ARG A 251 4.00 -25.55 -0.69
N ASP A 252 4.03 -24.46 0.07
CA ASP A 252 4.18 -24.51 1.53
C ASP A 252 2.94 -25.14 2.18
N GLN A 253 3.15 -26.15 3.02
CA GLN A 253 2.08 -26.90 3.65
C GLN A 253 1.22 -26.00 4.57
N THR A 254 1.83 -25.08 5.30
CA THR A 254 1.15 -24.18 6.22
C THR A 254 0.24 -23.22 5.45
N ILE A 255 0.75 -22.62 4.38
CA ILE A 255 -0.04 -21.73 3.52
C ILE A 255 -1.21 -22.50 2.90
N ARG A 256 -0.95 -23.71 2.39
CA ARG A 256 -1.98 -24.55 1.78
C ARG A 256 -3.09 -24.89 2.78
N GLU A 257 -2.74 -25.26 4.01
CA GLU A 257 -3.71 -25.55 5.06
C GLU A 257 -4.58 -24.32 5.42
N LEU A 258 -3.97 -23.12 5.46
CA LEU A 258 -4.70 -21.87 5.68
C LEU A 258 -5.63 -21.49 4.53
N LEU A 259 -5.30 -21.90 3.30
CA LEU A 259 -6.06 -21.56 2.10
C LEU A 259 -6.77 -22.79 1.51
N SER A 260 -7.18 -23.72 2.37
CA SER A 260 -7.95 -24.89 1.97
C SER A 260 -9.17 -25.12 2.84
N TYR A 261 -10.22 -25.70 2.27
CA TYR A 261 -11.39 -26.14 3.04
C TYR A 261 -11.07 -27.40 3.85
N ARG A 262 -11.47 -27.42 5.13
CA ARG A 262 -11.41 -28.64 5.96
C ARG A 262 -12.27 -29.73 5.32
N SER A 263 -11.73 -30.94 5.22
CA SER A 263 -12.44 -32.07 4.62
C SER A 263 -13.70 -32.39 5.41
N ASN A 264 -14.86 -32.13 4.79
CA ASN A 264 -16.13 -32.64 5.29
C ASN A 264 -16.31 -34.07 4.77
N SER A 265 -16.95 -34.93 5.58
CA SER A 265 -17.17 -36.36 5.34
C SER A 265 -17.88 -36.75 4.03
N ASN A 266 -18.25 -35.79 3.18
CA ASN A 266 -18.94 -36.00 1.91
C ASN A 266 -18.02 -35.99 0.67
N GLY A 267 -16.71 -35.74 0.81
CA GLY A 267 -15.70 -35.97 -0.24
C GLY A 267 -15.80 -35.14 -1.53
N LEU A 268 -16.76 -34.21 -1.64
CA LEU A 268 -17.10 -33.46 -2.87
C LEU A 268 -16.42 -32.08 -3.00
N ILE A 269 -15.55 -31.70 -2.07
CA ILE A 269 -14.91 -30.37 -2.09
C ILE A 269 -13.42 -30.57 -2.38
N ASP A 270 -12.97 -30.18 -3.58
CA ASP A 270 -11.55 -29.89 -3.83
C ASP A 270 -11.07 -28.91 -2.75
N HIS A 271 -10.12 -29.38 -1.94
CA HIS A 271 -9.66 -28.66 -0.77
C HIS A 271 -9.02 -27.33 -1.13
N SER A 272 -8.35 -27.24 -2.29
CA SER A 272 -7.63 -26.04 -2.69
C SER A 272 -8.57 -24.96 -3.21
N VAL A 273 -8.40 -23.71 -2.75
CA VAL A 273 -9.10 -22.58 -3.38
C VAL A 273 -8.40 -22.05 -4.62
N LEU A 274 -7.11 -22.36 -4.83
CA LEU A 274 -6.34 -21.89 -5.97
C LEU A 274 -6.81 -22.60 -7.25
N ARG A 275 -7.16 -21.80 -8.26
CA ARG A 275 -7.41 -22.23 -9.64
C ARG A 275 -6.34 -21.64 -10.53
N ASP A 276 -5.95 -22.37 -11.57
CA ASP A 276 -5.00 -21.91 -12.59
C ASP A 276 -5.72 -21.60 -13.91
N ALA A 277 -4.94 -21.26 -14.94
CA ALA A 277 -5.50 -20.95 -16.24
C ALA A 277 -6.18 -22.15 -16.91
N ASP A 278 -5.72 -23.38 -16.64
CA ASP A 278 -6.29 -24.59 -17.22
C ASP A 278 -7.70 -24.85 -16.68
N TYR A 279 -7.94 -24.57 -15.40
CA TYR A 279 -9.29 -24.62 -14.83
C TYR A 279 -10.30 -23.77 -15.59
N PHE A 280 -9.97 -22.50 -15.84
CA PHE A 280 -10.88 -21.61 -16.56
C PHE A 280 -11.07 -22.03 -18.02
N ASN A 281 -10.01 -22.51 -18.68
CA ASN A 281 -10.09 -23.02 -20.06
C ASN A 281 -10.93 -24.29 -20.15
N VAL A 282 -10.82 -25.23 -19.20
CA VAL A 282 -11.66 -26.42 -19.11
C VAL A 282 -13.12 -26.05 -18.92
N ARG A 283 -13.43 -25.14 -17.98
CA ARG A 283 -14.81 -24.65 -17.78
C ARG A 283 -15.38 -23.93 -18.99
N ALA A 284 -14.53 -23.24 -19.76
CA ALA A 284 -14.94 -22.57 -21.00
C ALA A 284 -15.10 -23.53 -22.20
N ASN A 285 -14.43 -24.67 -22.18
CA ASN A 285 -14.48 -25.67 -23.26
C ASN A 285 -15.76 -26.53 -23.21
N PHE A 286 -16.29 -26.80 -22.01
CA PHE A 286 -17.45 -27.67 -21.83
C PHE A 286 -18.67 -26.87 -21.41
N ASP A 287 -19.71 -26.85 -22.25
CA ASP A 287 -20.99 -26.18 -21.96
C ASP A 287 -21.60 -26.63 -20.62
N ALA A 288 -21.47 -27.92 -20.27
CA ALA A 288 -21.97 -28.47 -19.02
C ALA A 288 -21.24 -27.93 -17.77
N LEU A 289 -20.03 -27.39 -17.92
CA LEU A 289 -19.22 -26.83 -16.83
C LEU A 289 -19.28 -25.30 -16.78
N ARG A 290 -20.16 -24.67 -17.55
CA ARG A 290 -20.23 -23.21 -17.66
C ARG A 290 -20.54 -22.53 -16.32
N PHE A 291 -19.97 -21.35 -16.12
CA PHE A 291 -20.19 -20.50 -14.94
C PHE A 291 -21.65 -20.05 -14.84
N GLU A 292 -22.22 -20.15 -13.64
CA GLU A 292 -23.56 -19.65 -13.35
C GLU A 292 -23.64 -18.12 -13.53
N GLY A 293 -24.68 -17.64 -14.22
CA GLY A 293 -24.87 -16.21 -14.49
C GLY A 293 -23.93 -15.60 -15.53
N GLY A 294 -23.14 -16.42 -16.25
CA GLY A 294 -22.50 -15.98 -17.50
C GLY A 294 -23.56 -15.53 -18.52
N PRO A 295 -23.22 -14.66 -19.50
CA PRO A 295 -24.19 -14.12 -20.45
C PRO A 295 -25.01 -15.26 -21.05
N ALA A 296 -26.34 -15.20 -20.97
CA ALA A 296 -27.22 -16.17 -21.58
C ALA A 296 -27.07 -16.08 -23.10
N VAL A 297 -25.99 -16.64 -23.62
CA VAL A 297 -25.81 -16.81 -25.05
C VAL A 297 -26.98 -17.68 -25.45
N ASN A 298 -27.86 -17.12 -26.28
CA ASN A 298 -28.85 -17.90 -26.99
C ASN A 298 -28.09 -18.88 -27.90
N ILE A 299 -27.79 -20.07 -27.38
CA ILE A 299 -27.04 -21.11 -28.09
C ILE A 299 -27.89 -21.52 -29.29
N ARG A 300 -27.63 -20.90 -30.45
CA ARG A 300 -28.15 -21.36 -31.74
C ARG A 300 -27.34 -22.59 -32.13
N ARG A 301 -27.75 -23.75 -31.59
CA ARG A 301 -27.33 -25.12 -31.96
C ARG A 301 -25.85 -25.22 -32.40
N GLY A 302 -24.96 -25.32 -31.41
CA GLY A 302 -23.60 -25.86 -31.56
C GLY A 302 -23.55 -27.37 -31.27
N PRO A 303 -22.43 -28.06 -31.55
CA PRO A 303 -22.31 -29.52 -31.54
C PRO A 303 -22.49 -30.12 -30.14
N VAL A 304 -22.88 -31.41 -30.10
CA VAL A 304 -23.21 -32.25 -28.93
C VAL A 304 -22.63 -31.73 -27.60
N SER A 305 -23.49 -31.13 -26.78
CA SER A 305 -23.15 -30.78 -25.39
C SER A 305 -22.94 -32.09 -24.62
N VAL A 306 -21.71 -32.28 -24.11
CA VAL A 306 -21.35 -33.46 -23.31
C VAL A 306 -21.98 -33.30 -21.93
N PRO A 307 -22.86 -34.22 -21.48
CA PRO A 307 -23.48 -34.14 -20.15
C PRO A 307 -22.44 -34.20 -19.03
N ILE A 308 -22.71 -33.52 -17.91
CA ILE A 308 -21.81 -33.52 -16.75
C ILE A 308 -21.54 -34.92 -16.21
N ASP A 309 -22.53 -35.82 -16.22
CA ASP A 309 -22.37 -37.22 -15.78
C ASP A 309 -21.34 -37.99 -16.63
N GLU A 310 -21.23 -37.65 -17.91
CA GLU A 310 -20.22 -38.25 -18.79
C GLU A 310 -18.82 -37.70 -18.49
N LEU A 311 -18.70 -36.39 -18.27
CA LEU A 311 -17.43 -35.78 -17.85
C LEU A 311 -16.97 -36.35 -16.50
N GLU A 312 -17.89 -36.62 -15.58
CA GLU A 312 -17.63 -37.26 -14.29
C GLU A 312 -17.14 -38.70 -14.44
N ARG A 313 -17.76 -39.48 -15.33
CA ARG A 313 -17.26 -40.83 -15.68
C ARG A 313 -15.84 -40.75 -16.24
N VAL A 314 -15.58 -39.85 -17.18
CA VAL A 314 -14.25 -39.68 -17.79
C VAL A 314 -13.22 -39.26 -16.75
N ALA A 315 -13.55 -38.31 -15.87
CA ALA A 315 -12.69 -37.90 -14.78
C ALA A 315 -12.37 -39.09 -13.84
N ASN A 316 -13.37 -39.93 -13.49
CA ASN A 316 -13.16 -41.12 -12.64
C ASN A 316 -12.23 -42.14 -13.29
N GLU A 317 -12.44 -42.42 -14.58
CA GLU A 317 -11.58 -43.32 -15.33
C GLU A 317 -10.15 -42.77 -15.45
N LEU A 318 -9.99 -41.48 -15.70
CA LEU A 318 -8.69 -40.80 -15.72
C LEU A 318 -7.97 -40.87 -14.37
N THR A 319 -8.66 -40.56 -13.26
CA THR A 319 -8.10 -40.65 -11.91
C THR A 319 -7.60 -42.07 -11.62
N ASN A 320 -8.41 -43.08 -11.93
CA ASN A 320 -8.02 -44.49 -11.76
C ASN A 320 -6.79 -44.86 -12.62
N VAL A 321 -6.69 -44.33 -13.83
CA VAL A 321 -5.54 -44.57 -14.72
C VAL A 321 -4.27 -43.90 -14.18
N VAL A 322 -4.38 -42.69 -13.65
CA VAL A 322 -3.27 -41.96 -13.01
C VAL A 322 -2.80 -42.69 -11.75
N GLU A 323 -3.71 -43.16 -10.90
CA GLU A 323 -3.37 -43.93 -9.69
C GLU A 323 -2.68 -45.27 -9.98
N GLN A 324 -2.94 -45.87 -11.15
CA GLN A 324 -2.30 -47.12 -11.60
C GLN A 324 -0.88 -46.93 -12.17
N GLY A 325 -0.42 -45.69 -12.38
CA GLY A 325 0.94 -45.34 -12.82
C GLY A 325 1.23 -45.55 -14.31
N GLU A 326 2.44 -45.15 -14.74
CA GLU A 326 2.86 -45.03 -16.16
C GLU A 326 2.74 -46.32 -17.00
N THR A 327 2.98 -47.51 -16.42
CA THR A 327 3.15 -48.77 -17.18
C THR A 327 1.92 -49.24 -17.98
N ARG A 328 0.71 -48.73 -17.71
CA ARG A 328 -0.52 -49.06 -18.47
C ARG A 328 -1.18 -47.84 -19.10
N PHE A 329 -0.55 -46.68 -18.95
CA PHE A 329 -1.14 -45.37 -19.19
C PHE A 329 -1.58 -45.13 -20.64
N GLU A 330 -0.67 -45.31 -21.60
CA GLU A 330 -0.95 -45.05 -23.02
C GLU A 330 -2.12 -45.91 -23.55
N SER A 331 -2.13 -47.20 -23.19
CA SER A 331 -3.16 -48.14 -23.65
C SER A 331 -4.54 -47.87 -23.03
N ALA A 332 -4.58 -47.29 -21.83
CA ALA A 332 -5.82 -46.95 -21.14
C ALA A 332 -6.42 -45.65 -21.69
N ILE A 333 -5.59 -44.63 -21.93
CA ILE A 333 -6.03 -43.33 -22.46
C ILE A 333 -6.58 -43.43 -23.88
N GLN A 334 -6.00 -44.29 -24.72
CA GLN A 334 -6.51 -44.54 -26.08
C GLN A 334 -7.94 -45.07 -26.12
N ARG A 335 -8.47 -45.58 -25.00
CA ARG A 335 -9.83 -46.11 -24.88
C ARG A 335 -10.82 -45.10 -24.29
N LEU A 336 -10.35 -43.94 -23.83
CA LEU A 336 -11.18 -42.91 -23.22
C LEU A 336 -11.70 -41.93 -24.28
N TYR A 337 -12.99 -41.65 -24.18
CA TYR A 337 -13.72 -40.75 -25.07
C TYR A 337 -14.52 -39.73 -24.26
N VAL A 338 -14.61 -38.52 -24.79
CA VAL A 338 -15.45 -37.42 -24.30
C VAL A 338 -16.46 -37.12 -25.39
N GLY A 339 -17.71 -37.55 -25.19
CA GLY A 339 -18.71 -37.65 -26.26
C GLY A 339 -18.24 -38.60 -27.35
N GLU A 340 -18.18 -38.11 -28.58
CA GLU A 340 -17.70 -38.89 -29.75
C GLU A 340 -16.19 -38.72 -30.01
N GLN A 341 -15.51 -37.86 -29.24
CA GLN A 341 -14.11 -37.49 -29.49
C GLN A 341 -13.14 -38.27 -28.59
N PRO A 342 -11.99 -38.77 -29.11
CA PRO A 342 -10.95 -39.34 -28.27
C PRO A 342 -10.42 -38.33 -27.26
N LEU A 343 -10.22 -38.74 -26.01
CA LEU A 343 -9.72 -37.87 -24.94
C LEU A 343 -8.41 -37.15 -25.33
N THR A 344 -7.51 -37.84 -26.02
CA THR A 344 -6.24 -37.26 -26.49
C THR A 344 -6.43 -36.07 -27.42
N ASP A 345 -7.50 -36.09 -28.22
CA ASP A 345 -7.82 -34.98 -29.12
C ASP A 345 -8.49 -33.85 -28.35
N THR A 346 -9.35 -34.14 -27.37
CA THR A 346 -9.95 -33.13 -26.47
C THR A 346 -8.87 -32.38 -25.67
N VAL A 347 -7.89 -33.09 -25.13
CA VAL A 347 -6.76 -32.47 -24.40
C VAL A 347 -5.90 -31.64 -25.35
N ARG A 348 -5.65 -32.12 -26.58
CA ARG A 348 -4.95 -31.35 -27.61
C ARG A 348 -5.72 -30.09 -28.02
N ASP A 349 -7.04 -30.16 -28.08
CA ASP A 349 -7.89 -29.01 -28.38
C ASP A 349 -7.81 -27.95 -27.27
N LEU A 350 -7.73 -28.37 -26.00
CA LEU A 350 -7.47 -27.46 -24.88
C LEU A 350 -6.07 -26.85 -24.95
N GLU A 351 -5.03 -27.65 -25.17
CA GLU A 351 -3.64 -27.17 -25.28
C GLU A 351 -3.43 -26.20 -26.45
N SER A 352 -4.12 -26.43 -27.56
CA SER A 352 -4.12 -25.54 -28.71
C SER A 352 -5.14 -24.40 -28.61
N LEU A 353 -5.93 -24.38 -27.53
CA LEU A 353 -7.02 -23.44 -27.27
C LEU A 353 -8.06 -23.39 -28.41
N SER A 354 -8.20 -24.49 -29.16
CA SER A 354 -9.07 -24.57 -30.35
C SER A 354 -10.56 -24.44 -29.99
N PHE A 355 -10.93 -24.72 -28.74
CA PHE A 355 -12.29 -24.59 -28.23
C PHE A 355 -12.88 -23.18 -28.34
N VAL A 356 -12.04 -22.15 -28.43
CA VAL A 356 -12.48 -20.76 -28.66
C VAL A 356 -13.31 -20.60 -29.92
N ARG A 357 -13.20 -21.52 -30.89
CA ARG A 357 -14.12 -21.57 -32.03
C ARG A 357 -15.57 -21.61 -31.56
N ASN A 358 -15.88 -22.45 -30.57
CA ASN A 358 -17.23 -22.60 -30.02
C ASN A 358 -17.66 -21.33 -29.30
N VAL A 359 -16.74 -20.71 -28.55
CA VAL A 359 -16.94 -19.40 -27.90
C VAL A 359 -17.23 -18.31 -28.94
N TRP A 360 -16.45 -18.25 -30.02
CA TRP A 360 -16.56 -17.27 -31.09
C TRP A 360 -17.90 -17.35 -31.83
N PHE A 361 -18.37 -18.57 -32.16
CA PHE A 361 -19.67 -18.75 -32.83
C PHE A 361 -20.87 -18.45 -31.93
N GLN A 362 -20.65 -18.48 -30.61
CA GLN A 362 -21.63 -18.19 -29.56
C GLN A 362 -21.65 -16.71 -29.15
N TYR A 363 -20.59 -15.95 -29.47
CA TYR A 363 -20.47 -14.56 -29.10
C TYR A 363 -21.25 -13.67 -30.10
N GLU A 364 -22.28 -12.97 -29.63
CA GLU A 364 -22.85 -11.85 -30.41
C GLU A 364 -21.82 -10.71 -30.38
N PRO A 365 -21.23 -10.34 -31.52
CA PRO A 365 -20.32 -9.21 -31.56
C PRO A 365 -21.11 -7.95 -31.15
N PRO A 366 -20.53 -7.05 -30.33
CA PRO A 366 -21.17 -5.80 -29.94
C PRO A 366 -21.75 -5.05 -31.15
N GLU A 367 -22.91 -4.42 -30.99
CA GLU A 367 -23.64 -3.66 -32.04
C GLU A 367 -22.79 -2.84 -33.04
N PRO A 368 -21.66 -2.19 -32.66
CA PRO A 368 -20.80 -1.51 -33.63
C PRO A 368 -20.20 -2.37 -34.75
N LEU A 369 -20.33 -3.70 -34.71
CA LEU A 369 -19.70 -4.65 -35.64
C LEU A 369 -20.64 -5.18 -36.74
N LEU A 370 -21.81 -4.58 -36.97
CA LEU A 370 -22.87 -5.18 -37.79
C LEU A 370 -23.33 -4.40 -39.05
N ASP A 371 -22.70 -3.31 -39.50
CA ASP A 371 -23.10 -2.63 -40.77
C ASP A 371 -21.94 -2.20 -41.70
N LYS A 372 -22.22 -2.18 -43.01
CA LYS A 372 -21.26 -2.11 -44.14
C LYS A 372 -20.60 -0.73 -44.35
N ASP A 373 -19.53 -0.49 -43.59
CA ASP A 373 -18.17 -0.08 -44.02
C ASP A 373 -17.17 -0.49 -42.89
N LEU A 374 -17.42 -1.71 -42.41
CA LEU A 374 -17.18 -2.28 -41.07
C LEU A 374 -15.81 -2.05 -40.40
N TRP A 375 -14.75 -1.78 -41.16
CA TRP A 375 -13.39 -1.75 -40.61
C TRP A 375 -12.89 -0.34 -40.33
N ASN A 376 -13.27 0.69 -41.09
CA ASN A 376 -12.80 2.05 -40.80
C ASN A 376 -13.64 2.73 -39.70
N GLU A 377 -14.94 2.47 -39.62
CA GLU A 377 -15.81 3.01 -38.55
C GLU A 377 -15.49 2.42 -37.15
N VAL A 378 -15.07 1.15 -37.04
CA VAL A 378 -14.68 0.54 -35.75
C VAL A 378 -13.40 1.17 -35.18
N TRP A 379 -12.52 1.65 -36.06
CA TRP A 379 -11.31 2.38 -35.67
C TRP A 379 -11.61 3.87 -35.47
N ASP A 380 -12.45 4.50 -36.30
CA ASP A 380 -12.80 5.93 -36.24
C ASP A 380 -13.78 6.27 -35.09
N PHE A 381 -14.62 5.34 -34.65
CA PHE A 381 -15.50 5.50 -33.48
C PHE A 381 -14.76 5.42 -32.14
N SER A 382 -13.51 4.94 -32.13
CA SER A 382 -12.76 4.70 -30.90
C SER A 382 -12.12 5.94 -30.26
N ASP A 383 -12.08 7.10 -30.93
CA ASP A 383 -11.09 8.14 -30.58
C ASP A 383 -11.56 9.57 -30.25
N GLU A 384 -12.81 10.04 -30.37
CA GLU A 384 -13.09 11.47 -30.02
C GLU A 384 -14.44 11.81 -29.37
N MET A 385 -15.55 11.11 -29.66
CA MET A 385 -16.87 11.50 -29.12
C MET A 385 -17.27 10.83 -27.78
N VAL A 386 -16.68 9.68 -27.45
CA VAL A 386 -17.08 8.87 -26.28
C VAL A 386 -16.33 9.29 -25.01
N ALA A 387 -15.29 10.11 -25.12
CA ALA A 387 -14.47 10.51 -23.98
C ALA A 387 -15.28 11.16 -22.85
N GLY A 388 -16.27 12.01 -23.17
CA GLY A 388 -17.11 12.67 -22.17
C GLY A 388 -18.09 11.73 -21.44
N VAL A 389 -18.68 10.77 -22.16
CA VAL A 389 -19.56 9.75 -21.58
C VAL A 389 -18.75 8.76 -20.73
N LEU A 390 -17.62 8.29 -21.26
CA LEU A 390 -16.70 7.42 -20.54
C LEU A 390 -16.13 8.10 -19.31
N ASP A 391 -15.76 9.38 -19.36
CA ASP A 391 -15.24 10.08 -18.18
C ASP A 391 -16.30 10.20 -17.07
N THR A 392 -17.59 10.28 -17.41
CA THR A 392 -18.69 10.26 -16.43
C THR A 392 -18.90 8.87 -15.84
N GLU A 393 -18.96 7.82 -16.67
CA GLU A 393 -19.06 6.43 -16.19
C GLU A 393 -17.83 6.03 -15.36
N LEU A 394 -16.65 6.44 -15.79
CA LEU A 394 -15.39 6.24 -15.08
C LEU A 394 -15.35 7.01 -13.77
N ALA A 395 -15.95 8.21 -13.70
CA ALA A 395 -16.07 8.93 -12.45
C ALA A 395 -16.87 8.09 -11.44
N THR A 396 -17.98 7.49 -11.87
CA THR A 396 -18.79 6.57 -11.03
C THR A 396 -18.01 5.33 -10.61
N VAL A 397 -17.33 4.63 -11.54
CA VAL A 397 -16.53 3.44 -11.23
C VAL A 397 -15.36 3.77 -10.31
N ARG A 398 -14.70 4.92 -10.53
CA ARG A 398 -13.62 5.41 -9.67
C ARG A 398 -14.13 5.83 -8.31
N GLU A 399 -15.32 6.43 -8.21
CA GLU A 399 -15.94 6.80 -6.94
C GLU A 399 -16.30 5.54 -6.14
N GLN A 400 -16.86 4.51 -6.78
CA GLN A 400 -17.09 3.21 -6.16
C GLN A 400 -15.79 2.57 -5.69
N LEU A 401 -14.77 2.52 -6.56
CA LEU A 401 -13.45 1.99 -6.22
C LEU A 401 -12.86 2.76 -5.03
N ARG A 402 -12.87 4.10 -5.06
CA ARG A 402 -12.38 4.96 -3.98
C ARG A 402 -13.15 4.77 -2.69
N ALA A 403 -14.48 4.65 -2.74
CA ALA A 403 -15.29 4.38 -1.57
C ALA A 403 -14.83 3.09 -0.89
N GLU A 404 -14.60 2.03 -1.68
CA GLU A 404 -14.15 0.73 -1.18
C GLU A 404 -12.68 0.71 -0.72
N VAL A 405 -11.79 1.51 -1.33
CA VAL A 405 -10.36 1.50 -1.01
C VAL A 405 -9.91 2.63 -0.08
N SER A 406 -10.73 3.63 0.20
CA SER A 406 -10.34 4.85 0.93
C SER A 406 -9.68 4.57 2.28
N GLN A 407 -10.21 3.61 3.03
CA GLN A 407 -9.66 3.18 4.32
C GLN A 407 -8.28 2.53 4.15
N ILE A 408 -8.12 1.63 3.17
CA ILE A 408 -6.84 0.96 2.90
C ILE A 408 -5.83 1.93 2.28
N GLU A 409 -6.28 2.92 1.51
CA GLU A 409 -5.45 3.98 0.94
C GLU A 409 -4.83 4.84 2.05
N THR A 410 -5.66 5.29 3.00
CA THR A 410 -5.21 6.08 4.17
C THR A 410 -4.27 5.25 5.05
N TRP A 411 -4.62 4.00 5.32
CA TRP A 411 -3.75 3.05 6.02
C TRP A 411 -2.40 2.87 5.31
N SER A 412 -2.39 2.65 3.99
CA SER A 412 -1.18 2.46 3.18
C SER A 412 -0.31 3.72 3.12
N TYR A 413 -0.93 4.90 3.18
CA TYR A 413 -0.22 6.17 3.29
C TYR A 413 0.48 6.27 4.65
N ASN A 414 -0.23 5.97 5.74
CA ASN A 414 0.32 5.99 7.10
C ASN A 414 1.46 4.97 7.26
N PHE A 415 1.29 3.75 6.73
CA PHE A 415 2.34 2.71 6.73
C PHE A 415 3.61 3.17 6.00
N ARG A 416 3.48 3.74 4.78
CA ARG A 416 4.63 4.27 4.03
C ARG A 416 5.31 5.43 4.76
N ALA A 417 4.53 6.33 5.35
CA ALA A 417 5.05 7.46 6.12
C ALA A 417 5.84 6.98 7.35
N LEU A 418 5.31 5.98 8.08
CA LEU A 418 5.99 5.33 9.20
C LEU A 418 7.29 4.68 8.75
N LEU A 419 7.25 3.80 7.75
CA LEU A 419 8.43 3.09 7.26
C LEU A 419 9.52 4.04 6.78
N GLY A 420 9.14 5.07 6.01
CA GLY A 420 10.07 6.09 5.52
C GLY A 420 10.75 6.87 6.66
N ARG A 421 9.99 7.28 7.68
CA ARG A 421 10.55 7.98 8.85
C ARG A 421 11.41 7.09 9.73
N VAL A 422 11.03 5.82 9.87
CA VAL A 422 11.83 4.84 10.61
C VAL A 422 13.19 4.64 9.93
N VAL A 423 13.22 4.50 8.60
CA VAL A 423 14.47 4.39 7.84
C VAL A 423 15.32 5.65 8.01
N GLU A 424 14.72 6.85 7.89
CA GLU A 424 15.42 8.13 8.10
C GLU A 424 16.04 8.21 9.51
N VAL A 425 15.28 7.91 10.55
CA VAL A 425 15.76 7.92 11.94
C VAL A 425 16.89 6.89 12.13
N LYS A 426 16.72 5.68 11.59
CA LYS A 426 17.73 4.60 11.68
C LYS A 426 19.04 4.98 11.00
N THR A 427 19.01 5.66 9.85
CA THR A 427 20.24 6.13 9.19
C THR A 427 21.03 7.15 10.03
N GLY A 428 20.36 7.88 10.91
CA GLY A 428 20.99 8.80 11.86
C GLY A 428 21.39 8.17 13.20
N TRP A 429 21.11 6.88 13.40
CA TRP A 429 21.30 6.18 14.67
C TRP A 429 22.55 5.27 14.63
N ARG A 430 23.47 5.48 15.57
CA ARG A 430 24.57 4.56 15.83
C ARG A 430 24.08 3.44 16.77
N ALA A 431 24.15 2.20 16.32
CA ALA A 431 23.47 1.03 16.91
C ALA A 431 23.84 0.65 18.37
N GLU A 432 24.65 1.45 19.07
CA GLU A 432 25.25 1.08 20.35
C GLU A 432 24.42 1.49 21.57
N SER A 433 23.49 2.46 21.45
CA SER A 433 22.63 2.87 22.57
C SER A 433 21.14 2.90 22.20
N MET A 434 20.30 2.37 23.09
CA MET A 434 18.83 2.48 22.98
C MET A 434 18.35 3.77 23.64
N PRO A 435 17.50 4.58 22.99
CA PRO A 435 16.96 5.78 23.59
C PRO A 435 16.08 5.41 24.78
N GLU A 436 16.26 6.11 25.89
CA GLU A 436 15.32 6.16 26.99
C GLU A 436 14.15 7.07 26.53
N PRO A 437 12.92 6.55 26.34
CA PRO A 437 11.87 7.30 25.66
C PRO A 437 11.47 8.62 26.34
N LEU A 438 11.47 8.69 27.67
CA LEU A 438 11.07 9.90 28.39
C LEU A 438 12.12 11.01 28.22
N ARG A 439 13.40 10.64 28.32
CA ARG A 439 14.56 11.53 28.22
C ARG A 439 14.90 11.88 26.78
N ASP A 440 15.22 10.88 25.97
CA ASP A 440 15.90 11.04 24.68
C ASP A 440 14.91 11.50 23.60
N LEU A 441 13.65 11.03 23.66
CA LEU A 441 12.59 11.47 22.76
C LEU A 441 11.91 12.77 23.25
N GLY A 442 12.29 13.26 24.44
CA GLY A 442 11.79 14.48 25.05
C GLY A 442 10.32 14.41 25.49
N ILE A 443 9.78 13.21 25.73
CA ILE A 443 8.39 13.02 26.16
C ILE A 443 8.14 13.63 27.55
N ILE A 444 9.17 13.71 28.39
CA ILE A 444 9.08 14.33 29.72
C ILE A 444 8.58 15.79 29.69
N ARG A 445 8.74 16.50 28.55
CA ARG A 445 8.31 17.89 28.39
C ARG A 445 6.79 18.07 28.48
N TRP A 446 6.04 17.01 28.21
CA TRP A 446 4.59 17.08 28.09
C TRP A 446 3.86 16.84 29.40
N GLY A 447 4.58 16.52 30.48
CA GLY A 447 3.96 16.11 31.74
C GLY A 447 3.20 14.78 31.60
N ILE A 448 3.71 13.87 30.76
CA ILE A 448 3.20 12.50 30.64
C ILE A 448 3.93 11.65 31.68
N ASN A 449 3.18 11.09 32.61
CA ASN A 449 3.66 10.08 33.54
C ASN A 449 3.15 8.72 33.06
N LEU A 450 4.05 7.87 32.60
CA LEU A 450 3.73 6.51 32.16
C LEU A 450 3.88 5.57 33.36
N GLU A 451 2.91 4.67 33.52
CA GLU A 451 3.07 3.53 34.43
C GLU A 451 4.24 2.65 33.94
N PRO A 452 4.90 1.87 34.82
CA PRO A 452 6.05 1.05 34.42
C PRO A 452 5.78 0.15 33.20
N ALA A 453 4.59 -0.47 33.16
CA ALA A 453 4.17 -1.30 32.02
C ALA A 453 4.01 -0.50 30.72
N GLU A 454 3.54 0.74 30.78
CA GLU A 454 3.40 1.61 29.61
C GLU A 454 4.75 2.11 29.11
N SER A 455 5.66 2.43 30.05
CA SER A 455 7.05 2.78 29.74
C SER A 455 7.77 1.63 29.05
N ASP A 456 7.62 0.40 29.55
CA ASP A 456 8.22 -0.79 28.95
C ASP A 456 7.63 -1.09 27.57
N ARG A 457 6.30 -0.93 27.39
CA ARG A 457 5.65 -1.04 26.08
C ARG A 457 6.17 0.00 25.08
N LEU A 458 6.29 1.26 25.50
CA LEU A 458 6.84 2.33 24.66
C LEU A 458 8.29 2.02 24.27
N ARG A 459 9.11 1.58 25.22
CA ARG A 459 10.50 1.16 24.96
C ARG A 459 10.53 0.02 23.95
N GLN A 460 9.72 -1.02 24.14
CA GLN A 460 9.66 -2.16 23.22
C GLN A 460 9.25 -1.73 21.81
N TYR A 461 8.27 -0.83 21.65
CA TYR A 461 7.89 -0.35 20.33
C TYR A 461 9.00 0.43 19.64
N VAL A 462 9.72 1.28 20.38
CA VAL A 462 10.89 1.98 19.84
C VAL A 462 11.98 0.99 19.46
N MET A 463 12.21 -0.06 20.26
CA MET A 463 13.15 -1.14 19.93
C MET A 463 12.73 -1.87 18.65
N ASP A 464 11.48 -2.27 18.53
CA ASP A 464 10.97 -3.03 17.40
C ASP A 464 11.02 -2.22 16.10
N LEU A 465 10.65 -0.94 16.14
CA LEU A 465 10.76 -0.03 14.99
C LEU A 465 12.21 0.13 14.51
N MET A 466 13.16 -0.04 15.42
CA MET A 466 14.58 0.26 15.17
C MET A 466 15.39 -1.02 14.99
N SER A 467 14.70 -2.15 15.04
CA SER A 467 15.26 -3.48 14.85
C SER A 467 16.03 -3.58 13.53
N VAL A 468 17.11 -4.36 13.58
CA VAL A 468 17.83 -4.84 12.39
C VAL A 468 17.01 -5.86 11.62
N ASP A 469 16.08 -6.54 12.30
CA ASP A 469 15.10 -7.42 11.69
C ASP A 469 13.99 -6.58 11.05
N ASP A 470 13.98 -6.58 9.72
CA ASP A 470 13.02 -5.85 8.92
C ASP A 470 11.59 -6.36 9.13
N GLU A 471 11.37 -7.63 9.48
CA GLU A 471 10.03 -8.20 9.69
C GLU A 471 9.42 -7.64 10.98
N VAL A 472 10.18 -7.65 12.07
CA VAL A 472 9.77 -7.05 13.35
C VAL A 472 9.42 -5.58 13.14
N ARG A 473 10.25 -4.86 12.39
CA ARG A 473 10.05 -3.44 12.07
C ARG A 473 8.78 -3.19 11.27
N GLU A 474 8.60 -3.89 10.15
CA GLU A 474 7.43 -3.74 9.29
C GLU A 474 6.14 -4.11 10.03
N ARG A 475 6.16 -5.19 10.83
CA ARG A 475 5.02 -5.57 11.67
C ARG A 475 4.65 -4.45 12.65
N THR A 476 5.64 -3.82 13.27
CA THR A 476 5.38 -2.71 14.19
C THR A 476 4.88 -1.47 13.43
N CYS A 477 5.36 -1.21 12.21
CA CYS A 477 4.77 -0.19 11.33
C CYS A 477 3.31 -0.52 10.96
N VAL A 478 2.96 -1.79 10.69
CA VAL A 478 1.58 -2.23 10.45
C VAL A 478 0.72 -1.93 11.67
N THR A 479 1.18 -2.28 12.88
CA THR A 479 0.47 -1.98 14.13
C THR A 479 0.19 -0.49 14.29
N PHE A 480 1.19 0.37 14.08
CA PHE A 480 0.98 1.82 14.21
C PHE A 480 0.11 2.40 13.09
N ALA A 481 0.25 1.95 11.85
CA ALA A 481 -0.62 2.38 10.75
C ALA A 481 -2.10 2.06 11.06
N THR A 482 -2.35 0.89 11.64
CA THR A 482 -3.68 0.47 12.10
C THR A 482 -4.17 1.34 13.26
N LEU A 483 -3.35 1.59 14.27
CA LEU A 483 -3.71 2.46 15.41
C LEU A 483 -4.01 3.91 15.01
N ILE A 484 -3.32 4.42 13.99
CA ILE A 484 -3.59 5.76 13.43
C ILE A 484 -4.95 5.79 12.74
N GLU A 485 -5.27 4.75 11.96
CA GLU A 485 -6.50 4.68 11.16
C GLU A 485 -7.74 4.44 12.01
N SER A 486 -7.68 3.48 12.94
CA SER A 486 -8.85 3.04 13.71
C SER A 486 -9.05 3.80 15.03
N ALA A 487 -8.19 4.77 15.31
CA ALA A 487 -7.90 5.28 16.64
C ALA A 487 -7.40 4.20 17.62
N PRO A 488 -6.56 4.58 18.60
CA PRO A 488 -6.17 3.68 19.67
C PRO A 488 -7.35 3.36 20.61
N PRO A 489 -7.51 2.10 21.05
CA PRO A 489 -8.72 1.67 21.77
C PRO A 489 -8.77 2.14 23.23
N SER A 490 -7.64 2.55 23.80
CA SER A 490 -7.54 3.02 25.18
C SER A 490 -6.72 4.32 25.26
N LEU A 491 -6.90 5.10 26.33
CA LEU A 491 -6.08 6.30 26.57
C LEU A 491 -4.59 5.95 26.64
N SER A 492 -4.23 4.82 27.26
CA SER A 492 -2.85 4.31 27.33
C SER A 492 -2.26 4.10 25.94
N ASP A 493 -3.01 3.43 25.06
CA ASP A 493 -2.57 3.19 23.68
C ASP A 493 -2.49 4.50 22.88
N THR A 494 -3.38 5.46 23.14
CA THR A 494 -3.31 6.82 22.56
C THR A 494 -2.02 7.51 22.96
N VAL A 495 -1.67 7.48 24.24
CA VAL A 495 -0.45 8.10 24.77
C VAL A 495 0.79 7.47 24.13
N ILE A 496 0.89 6.14 24.13
CA ILE A 496 2.04 5.43 23.54
C ILE A 496 2.15 5.72 22.05
N THR A 497 1.03 5.68 21.31
CA THR A 497 0.97 6.00 19.88
C THR A 497 1.48 7.40 19.60
N VAL A 498 0.97 8.40 20.33
CA VAL A 498 1.39 9.80 20.16
C VAL A 498 2.87 9.98 20.50
N CYS A 499 3.40 9.29 21.51
CA CYS A 499 4.83 9.33 21.84
C CYS A 499 5.71 8.77 20.71
N VAL A 500 5.33 7.63 20.12
CA VAL A 500 6.04 7.04 18.98
C VAL A 500 5.95 7.93 17.75
N LEU A 501 4.77 8.48 17.43
CA LEU A 501 4.60 9.41 16.31
C LEU A 501 5.38 10.71 16.51
N TRP A 502 5.53 11.18 17.75
CA TRP A 502 6.36 12.32 18.09
C TRP A 502 7.83 12.06 17.77
N PHE A 503 8.32 10.88 18.18
CA PHE A 503 9.67 10.42 17.86
C PHE A 503 9.91 10.32 16.34
N LEU A 504 8.97 9.73 15.61
CA LEU A 504 9.04 9.62 14.15
C LEU A 504 8.72 10.94 13.42
N ARG A 505 8.41 12.02 14.15
CA ARG A 505 8.09 13.36 13.63
C ARG A 505 6.90 13.36 12.67
N LEU A 506 5.95 12.48 12.90
CA LEU A 506 4.69 12.37 12.14
C LEU A 506 3.62 13.26 12.78
N PHE A 507 3.85 14.57 12.79
CA PHE A 507 3.01 15.54 13.52
C PHE A 507 1.56 15.56 13.05
N GLN A 508 1.29 15.38 11.76
CA GLN A 508 -0.09 15.31 11.27
C GLN A 508 -0.83 14.08 11.81
N ALA A 509 -0.15 12.93 11.91
CA ALA A 509 -0.73 11.72 12.49
C ALA A 509 -1.04 11.90 13.98
N ILE A 510 -0.21 12.63 14.73
CA ILE A 510 -0.50 12.98 16.14
C ILE A 510 -1.80 13.78 16.24
N ILE A 511 -1.97 14.79 15.39
CA ILE A 511 -3.18 15.62 15.39
C ILE A 511 -4.41 14.73 15.13
N ASN A 512 -4.36 13.90 14.08
CA ASN A 512 -5.45 13.01 13.71
C ASN A 512 -5.79 12.02 14.83
N VAL A 513 -4.80 11.38 15.44
CA VAL A 513 -5.01 10.41 16.53
C VAL A 513 -5.65 11.06 17.76
N VAL A 514 -5.21 12.26 18.16
CA VAL A 514 -5.77 12.95 19.32
C VAL A 514 -7.17 13.50 19.01
N ASP A 515 -7.38 14.08 17.83
CA ASP A 515 -8.70 14.57 17.39
C ASP A 515 -9.73 13.42 17.33
N GLU A 516 -9.33 12.26 16.80
CA GLU A 516 -10.19 11.10 16.71
C GLU A 516 -10.47 10.47 18.08
N HIS A 517 -9.47 10.42 18.97
CA HIS A 517 -9.70 10.00 20.35
C HIS A 517 -10.65 10.94 21.10
N GLU A 518 -10.53 12.26 20.90
CA GLU A 518 -11.48 13.25 21.45
C GLU A 518 -12.90 13.04 20.93
N ARG A 519 -13.04 12.67 19.65
CA ARG A 519 -14.33 12.42 19.01
C ARG A 519 -15.01 11.14 19.49
N LEU A 520 -14.24 10.08 19.70
CA LEU A 520 -14.75 8.74 20.01
C LEU A 520 -14.85 8.45 21.52
N SER A 521 -13.97 9.06 22.33
CA SER A 521 -13.91 8.80 23.77
C SER A 521 -14.99 9.57 24.52
N THR A 522 -15.64 8.91 25.48
CA THR A 522 -16.50 9.58 26.48
C THR A 522 -15.71 10.22 27.60
N ALA A 523 -14.45 9.80 27.82
CA ALA A 523 -13.56 10.37 28.79
C ALA A 523 -12.83 11.61 28.21
N PRO A 524 -12.60 12.66 29.02
CA PRO A 524 -11.88 13.84 28.56
C PRO A 524 -10.44 13.49 28.17
N VAL A 525 -9.96 14.10 27.09
CA VAL A 525 -8.58 13.94 26.64
C VAL A 525 -7.62 14.47 27.71
N MET A 526 -6.56 13.72 27.97
CA MET A 526 -5.52 14.14 28.92
C MET A 526 -4.91 15.49 28.49
N PRO A 527 -4.79 16.48 29.41
CA PRO A 527 -4.19 17.78 29.08
C PRO A 527 -2.81 17.72 28.43
N SER A 528 -1.96 16.76 28.84
CA SER A 528 -0.65 16.51 28.25
C SER A 528 -0.73 16.18 26.75
N LEU A 529 -1.72 15.41 26.31
CA LEU A 529 -1.95 15.12 24.89
C LEU A 529 -2.45 16.35 24.12
N LEU A 530 -3.24 17.22 24.75
CA LEU A 530 -3.69 18.46 24.14
C LEU A 530 -2.52 19.42 23.88
N ILE A 531 -1.56 19.49 24.80
CA ILE A 531 -0.32 20.25 24.60
C ILE A 531 0.56 19.62 23.50
N MET A 532 0.70 18.30 23.47
CA MET A 532 1.41 17.61 22.38
C MET A 532 0.75 17.87 21.02
N ARG A 533 -0.59 17.82 20.94
CA ARG A 533 -1.35 18.15 19.74
C ARG A 533 -1.10 19.60 19.30
N ALA A 534 -1.11 20.55 20.24
CA ALA A 534 -0.79 21.95 19.95
C ALA A 534 0.64 22.11 19.41
N ALA A 535 1.62 21.45 20.01
CA ALA A 535 3.00 21.46 19.53
C ALA A 535 3.11 20.80 18.15
N ALA A 536 2.40 19.70 17.91
CA ALA A 536 2.34 19.04 16.60
C ALA A 536 1.72 19.94 15.53
N ARG A 537 0.65 20.70 15.83
CA ARG A 537 0.05 21.70 14.93
C ARG A 537 1.07 22.75 14.48
N LEU A 538 1.86 23.29 15.41
CA LEU A 538 2.88 24.30 15.08
C LEU A 538 4.10 23.73 14.32
N ARG A 539 4.34 22.42 14.40
CA ARG A 539 5.44 21.75 13.68
C ARG A 539 4.99 21.09 12.38
N ALA A 540 3.69 20.91 12.18
CA ALA A 540 3.14 20.42 10.93
C ALA A 540 3.30 21.49 9.83
N PRO A 541 3.54 21.09 8.56
CA PRO A 541 3.68 22.03 7.44
C PRO A 541 2.43 22.87 7.17
N THR A 542 1.29 22.53 7.78
CA THR A 542 -0.04 23.07 7.48
C THR A 542 -0.36 24.37 8.21
N VAL A 543 0.33 24.70 9.31
CA VAL A 543 0.02 25.89 10.13
C VAL A 543 1.07 26.96 9.94
N THR A 544 0.84 27.85 8.98
CA THR A 544 1.72 29.00 8.71
C THR A 544 1.06 30.36 8.96
N GLU A 545 -0.27 30.39 9.11
CA GLU A 545 -1.03 31.63 9.24
C GLU A 545 -1.19 32.08 10.70
N ARG A 546 -1.03 33.38 10.96
CA ARG A 546 -1.10 33.97 12.30
C ARG A 546 -2.40 33.65 13.07
N PRO A 547 -3.61 33.74 12.47
CA PRO A 547 -4.84 33.42 13.21
C PRO A 547 -4.89 31.97 13.70
N ALA A 548 -4.37 31.03 12.92
CA ALA A 548 -4.28 29.63 13.31
C ALA A 548 -3.27 29.42 14.45
N ILE A 549 -2.12 30.11 14.40
CA ILE A 549 -1.13 30.10 15.49
C ILE A 549 -1.73 30.69 16.78
N ASP A 550 -2.46 31.80 16.69
CA ASP A 550 -3.09 32.45 17.85
C ASP A 550 -4.15 31.56 18.50
N LYS A 551 -4.93 30.85 17.68
CA LYS A 551 -5.89 29.85 18.17
C LYS A 551 -5.19 28.76 18.97
N VAL A 552 -4.10 28.19 18.46
CA VAL A 552 -3.33 27.15 19.16
C VAL A 552 -2.75 27.67 20.48
N ILE A 553 -2.19 28.89 20.49
CA ILE A 553 -1.67 29.50 21.72
C ILE A 553 -2.80 29.69 22.74
N LEU A 554 -3.94 30.21 22.31
CA LEU A 554 -5.08 30.45 23.19
C LEU A 554 -5.61 29.16 23.80
N GLU A 555 -5.68 28.07 23.01
CA GLU A 555 -6.06 26.74 23.49
C GLU A 555 -5.13 26.26 24.62
N VAL A 556 -3.81 26.37 24.45
CA VAL A 556 -2.83 25.93 25.45
C VAL A 556 -2.86 26.79 26.72
N VAL A 557 -3.00 28.11 26.56
CA VAL A 557 -3.04 29.04 27.71
C VAL A 557 -4.29 28.81 28.53
N THR A 558 -5.45 28.75 27.86
CA THR A 558 -6.74 28.44 28.49
C THR A 558 -6.66 27.11 29.22
N LEU A 559 -6.09 26.07 28.59
CA LEU A 559 -5.92 24.76 29.23
C LEU A 559 -5.09 24.86 30.52
N CYS A 560 -3.94 25.55 30.48
CA CYS A 560 -3.06 25.71 31.65
C CYS A 560 -3.72 26.50 32.80
N GLU A 561 -4.67 27.39 32.50
CA GLU A 561 -5.41 28.18 33.48
C GLU A 561 -6.54 27.37 34.16
N HIS A 562 -7.11 26.38 33.48
CA HIS A 562 -8.26 25.61 33.96
C HIS A 562 -7.89 24.31 34.69
N VAL A 563 -6.64 23.84 34.55
CA VAL A 563 -6.16 22.64 35.27
C VAL A 563 -5.72 22.98 36.70
N GLY A 564 -5.81 22.00 37.60
CA GLY A 564 -5.33 22.15 38.98
C GLY A 564 -3.82 22.43 39.06
N PRO A 565 -3.34 23.01 40.18
CA PRO A 565 -1.95 23.49 40.32
C PRO A 565 -0.90 22.38 40.14
N ASP A 566 -1.20 21.16 40.59
CA ASP A 566 -0.29 20.02 40.45
C ASP A 566 -0.10 19.57 39.00
N LEU A 567 -1.15 19.63 38.19
CA LEU A 567 -1.05 19.31 36.77
C LEU A 567 -0.46 20.49 36.00
N ARG A 568 -0.84 21.73 36.35
CA ARG A 568 -0.30 22.96 35.74
C ARG A 568 1.22 22.96 35.73
N LYS A 569 1.87 22.69 36.87
CA LYS A 569 3.34 22.67 36.95
C LYS A 569 4.00 21.65 36.00
N GLN A 570 3.34 20.51 35.74
CA GLN A 570 3.83 19.50 34.80
C GLN A 570 3.68 19.92 33.34
N LEU A 571 2.66 20.74 33.04
CA LEU A 571 2.34 21.21 31.69
C LEU A 571 3.12 22.46 31.27
N LEU A 572 3.66 23.23 32.22
CA LEU A 572 4.33 24.51 31.95
C LEU A 572 5.51 24.38 30.96
N LEU A 573 6.30 23.31 31.07
CA LEU A 573 7.41 23.06 30.15
C LEU A 573 6.91 22.85 28.70
N GLY A 574 5.87 22.03 28.53
CA GLY A 574 5.24 21.80 27.22
C GLY A 574 4.58 23.07 26.66
N SER A 575 3.95 23.87 27.52
CA SER A 575 3.40 25.19 27.15
C SER A 575 4.49 26.16 26.68
N GLY A 576 5.61 26.22 27.42
CA GLY A 576 6.80 26.97 27.02
C GLY A 576 7.33 26.54 25.64
N PHE A 577 7.33 25.24 25.36
CA PHE A 577 7.73 24.69 24.06
C PHE A 577 6.77 25.11 22.93
N VAL A 578 5.45 25.07 23.14
CA VAL A 578 4.45 25.55 22.17
C VAL A 578 4.69 27.03 21.84
N LEU A 579 4.88 27.86 22.86
CA LEU A 579 5.16 29.29 22.69
C LEU A 579 6.48 29.55 21.94
N TYR A 580 7.49 28.72 22.16
CA TYR A 580 8.77 28.81 21.44
C TYR A 580 8.61 28.51 19.94
N TYR A 581 7.85 27.47 19.57
CA TYR A 581 7.61 27.18 18.15
C TYR A 581 6.73 28.23 17.47
N ALA A 582 5.76 28.81 18.19
CA ALA A 582 5.03 29.96 17.70
C ALA A 582 5.95 31.17 17.44
N PHE A 583 6.94 31.40 18.32
CA PHE A 583 7.98 32.39 18.10
C PHE A 583 8.81 32.09 16.84
N LEU A 584 9.21 30.84 16.61
CA LEU A 584 9.97 30.46 15.41
C LEU A 584 9.18 30.70 14.11
N LEU A 585 7.89 30.34 14.10
CA LEU A 585 7.01 30.60 12.95
C LEU A 585 6.86 32.11 12.68
N GLU A 586 6.64 32.91 13.73
CA GLU A 586 6.57 34.36 13.60
C GLU A 586 7.90 34.96 13.12
N LYS A 587 9.04 34.42 13.58
CA LYS A 587 10.39 34.88 13.19
C LYS A 587 10.67 34.61 11.72
N ASN A 588 10.15 33.49 11.20
CA ASN A 588 10.32 33.06 9.82
C ASN A 588 9.21 33.58 8.89
N ALA A 589 8.22 34.32 9.40
CA ALA A 589 7.18 34.92 8.60
C ALA A 589 7.76 35.97 7.64
N LYS A 590 7.07 36.21 6.51
CA LYS A 590 7.49 37.22 5.51
C LYS A 590 7.63 38.63 6.10
N HIS A 591 6.78 38.97 7.05
CA HIS A 591 6.75 40.27 7.72
C HIS A 591 6.63 40.11 9.24
N PRO A 592 7.70 39.73 9.95
CA PRO A 592 7.66 39.46 11.38
C PRO A 592 7.23 40.69 12.20
N ASP A 593 6.27 40.52 13.10
CA ASP A 593 5.87 41.50 14.08
C ASP A 593 6.80 41.42 15.30
N GLN A 594 7.67 42.43 15.44
CA GLN A 594 8.67 42.49 16.50
C GLN A 594 8.06 42.52 17.91
N ARG A 595 6.88 43.12 18.10
CA ARG A 595 6.20 43.14 19.41
C ARG A 595 5.71 41.75 19.77
N ARG A 596 5.13 41.06 18.79
CA ARG A 596 4.67 39.67 18.94
C ARG A 596 5.85 38.73 19.20
N LEU A 597 6.95 38.86 18.47
CA LEU A 597 8.18 38.09 18.72
C LEU A 597 8.67 38.23 20.15
N ALA A 598 8.82 39.47 20.63
CA ALA A 598 9.27 39.74 21.99
C ALA A 598 8.30 39.16 23.04
N SER A 599 6.99 39.24 22.79
CA SER A 599 5.96 38.69 23.67
C SER A 599 6.01 37.16 23.74
N LEU A 600 6.07 36.48 22.59
CA LEU A 600 6.13 35.01 22.53
C LEU A 600 7.41 34.46 23.18
N ALA A 601 8.56 35.07 22.88
CA ALA A 601 9.83 34.69 23.49
C ALA A 601 9.82 34.86 25.01
N ARG A 602 9.32 36.00 25.51
CA ARG A 602 9.20 36.27 26.95
C ARG A 602 8.31 35.25 27.63
N ARG A 603 7.09 35.03 27.10
CA ARG A 603 6.13 34.08 27.69
C ARG A 603 6.65 32.64 27.66
N SER A 604 7.37 32.25 26.61
CA SER A 604 8.03 30.94 26.53
C SER A 604 9.10 30.77 27.61
N PHE A 605 9.92 31.80 27.85
CA PHE A 605 10.92 31.80 28.91
C PHE A 605 10.27 31.77 30.30
N GLU A 606 9.27 32.61 30.54
CA GLU A 606 8.54 32.70 31.81
C GLU A 606 7.86 31.39 32.19
N ALA A 607 7.24 30.69 31.22
CA ALA A 607 6.67 29.37 31.46
C ALA A 607 7.73 28.35 31.89
N GLY A 608 8.92 28.38 31.28
CA GLY A 608 10.05 27.55 31.72
C GLY A 608 10.57 27.93 33.11
N ASP A 609 10.72 29.23 33.38
CA ASP A 609 11.21 29.77 34.66
C ASP A 609 10.27 29.37 35.81
N GLU A 610 8.95 29.46 35.56
CA GLU A 610 7.93 28.99 36.49
C GLU A 610 7.96 27.46 36.66
N ALA A 611 8.19 26.69 35.59
CA ALA A 611 8.36 25.24 35.69
C ALA A 611 9.57 24.87 36.56
N VAL A 612 10.71 25.56 36.44
CA VAL A 612 11.89 25.33 37.29
C VAL A 612 11.56 25.55 38.77
N GLN A 613 10.74 26.55 39.09
CA GLN A 613 10.38 26.88 40.47
C GLN A 613 9.39 25.88 41.10
N LEU A 614 8.51 25.29 40.28
CA LEU A 614 7.42 24.43 40.76
C LEU A 614 7.72 22.94 40.66
N LEU A 615 8.60 22.52 39.73
CA LEU A 615 8.98 21.12 39.59
C LEU A 615 9.99 20.72 40.67
N PRO A 616 9.95 19.45 41.16
CA PRO A 616 10.91 19.00 42.16
C PRO A 616 12.34 19.08 41.63
N GLU A 617 13.24 19.68 42.41
CA GLU A 617 14.66 19.77 42.07
C GLU A 617 15.29 18.38 41.89
N ASN A 618 16.34 18.30 41.08
CA ASN A 618 17.03 17.04 40.76
C ASN A 618 16.07 15.99 40.18
N THR A 619 15.11 16.43 39.37
CA THR A 619 14.33 15.56 38.50
C THR A 619 14.66 15.87 37.04
N LEU A 620 14.40 14.90 36.17
CA LEU A 620 14.63 15.08 34.74
C LEU A 620 13.78 16.23 34.17
N ALA A 621 12.52 16.35 34.58
CA ALA A 621 11.63 17.42 34.15
C ALA A 621 12.16 18.81 34.54
N TRP A 622 12.67 18.94 35.77
CA TRP A 622 13.30 20.17 36.26
C TRP A 622 14.57 20.52 35.47
N ALA A 623 15.42 19.54 35.18
CA ALA A 623 16.62 19.74 34.36
C ALA A 623 16.27 20.22 32.94
N PHE A 624 15.24 19.63 32.32
CA PHE A 624 14.74 20.08 31.02
C PHE A 624 14.12 21.48 31.07
N ALA A 625 13.46 21.87 32.17
CA ALA A 625 12.94 23.23 32.35
C ALA A 625 14.08 24.26 32.42
N MET A 626 15.15 23.98 33.17
CA MET A 626 16.35 24.83 33.19
C MET A 626 16.98 24.93 31.80
N ASN A 627 17.10 23.81 31.10
CA ASN A 627 17.63 23.79 29.74
C ASN A 627 16.77 24.62 28.78
N HIS A 628 15.44 24.57 28.91
CA HIS A 628 14.53 25.38 28.12
C HIS A 628 14.77 26.87 28.35
N CYS A 629 14.89 27.33 29.60
CA CYS A 629 15.23 28.72 29.91
C CYS A 629 16.57 29.13 29.32
N ALA A 630 17.62 28.31 29.52
CA ALA A 630 18.95 28.58 28.98
C ALA A 630 18.93 28.69 27.44
N TYR A 631 18.23 27.78 26.76
CA TYR A 631 18.15 27.74 25.31
C TYR A 631 17.30 28.87 24.74
N VAL A 632 16.05 29.04 25.21
CA VAL A 632 15.14 30.10 24.72
C VAL A 632 15.73 31.48 25.00
N GLY A 633 16.27 31.72 26.19
CA GLY A 633 16.94 32.96 26.54
C GLY A 633 18.12 33.26 25.61
N THR A 634 18.94 32.24 25.31
CA THR A 634 20.07 32.34 24.40
C THR A 634 19.64 32.64 22.95
N VAL A 635 18.65 31.93 22.42
CA VAL A 635 18.19 32.08 21.03
C VAL A 635 17.47 33.39 20.78
N THR A 636 16.73 33.89 21.77
CA THR A 636 15.82 35.04 21.62
C THR A 636 16.36 36.33 22.23
N GLY A 637 17.32 36.25 23.15
CA GLY A 637 17.88 37.39 23.88
C GLY A 637 16.99 37.94 25.01
N VAL A 638 15.93 37.23 25.39
CA VAL A 638 15.07 37.64 26.52
C VAL A 638 15.72 37.30 27.86
N HIS A 639 15.55 38.17 28.85
CA HIS A 639 16.09 38.00 30.21
C HIS A 639 17.57 37.58 30.24
N PRO A 640 18.50 38.39 29.70
CA PRO A 640 19.90 38.00 29.54
C PRO A 640 20.58 37.60 30.87
N ASP A 641 20.29 38.31 31.96
CA ASP A 641 20.86 38.02 33.29
C ASP A 641 20.43 36.64 33.78
N LYS A 642 19.11 36.38 33.82
CA LYS A 642 18.57 35.05 34.18
C LYS A 642 19.05 33.95 33.24
N THR A 643 19.19 34.25 31.94
CA THR A 643 19.66 33.29 30.94
C THR A 643 21.09 32.85 31.25
N SER A 644 21.96 33.79 31.65
CA SER A 644 23.33 33.47 32.08
C SER A 644 23.32 32.56 33.30
N ASP A 645 22.51 32.86 34.30
CA ASP A 645 22.38 32.03 35.50
C ASP A 645 21.89 30.61 35.16
N TYR A 646 20.89 30.49 34.28
CA TYR A 646 20.40 29.18 33.84
C TYR A 646 21.42 28.41 33.02
N HIS A 647 22.19 29.08 32.17
CA HIS A 647 23.27 28.45 31.43
C HIS A 647 24.32 27.85 32.38
N ASP A 648 24.75 28.60 33.39
CA ASP A 648 25.73 28.12 34.37
C ASP A 648 25.18 26.93 35.18
N ARG A 649 23.90 26.97 35.56
CA ARG A 649 23.23 25.85 36.22
C ARG A 649 23.12 24.61 35.33
N VAL A 650 22.84 24.76 34.04
CA VAL A 650 22.84 23.65 33.09
C VAL A 650 24.25 23.06 32.95
N VAL A 651 25.29 23.88 32.90
CA VAL A 651 26.69 23.40 32.89
C VAL A 651 27.04 22.63 34.16
N GLN A 652 26.50 23.02 35.32
CA GLN A 652 26.70 22.28 36.58
C GLN A 652 26.05 20.89 36.57
N LEU A 653 25.09 20.63 35.68
CA LEU A 653 24.54 19.27 35.50
C LEU A 653 25.52 18.33 34.77
N ARG A 654 26.62 18.82 34.18
CA ARG A 654 27.62 17.95 33.52
C ARG A 654 28.12 16.89 34.49
N GLY A 655 28.06 15.62 34.08
CA GLY A 655 28.45 14.48 34.90
C GLY A 655 27.38 13.98 35.88
N SER A 656 26.22 14.64 35.95
CA SER A 656 25.04 14.09 36.66
C SER A 656 24.28 13.09 35.78
N GLU A 657 23.40 12.29 36.39
CA GLU A 657 22.50 11.38 35.68
C GLU A 657 21.48 12.10 34.77
N PHE A 658 21.30 13.41 34.97
CA PHE A 658 20.42 14.25 34.17
C PHE A 658 21.14 14.89 32.97
N TRP A 659 22.48 14.79 32.86
CA TRP A 659 23.19 15.32 31.71
C TRP A 659 22.75 14.63 30.42
N HIS A 660 22.45 15.43 29.40
CA HIS A 660 21.80 14.94 28.19
C HIS A 660 22.32 15.68 26.95
N TYR A 661 22.29 15.03 25.78
CA TYR A 661 22.85 15.58 24.54
C TYR A 661 22.23 16.92 24.13
N ARG A 662 20.94 17.15 24.43
CA ARG A 662 20.26 18.44 24.19
C ARG A 662 20.77 19.57 25.09
N PHE A 663 21.34 19.22 26.24
CA PHE A 663 21.93 20.20 27.16
C PHE A 663 23.32 20.58 26.68
N ALA A 664 24.09 19.59 26.23
CA ALA A 664 25.33 19.82 25.51
C ALA A 664 25.12 20.71 24.28
N ASP A 665 24.08 20.44 23.47
CA ASP A 665 23.72 21.27 22.31
C ASP A 665 23.32 22.69 22.71
N SER A 666 22.52 22.87 23.77
CA SER A 666 22.11 24.20 24.22
C SER A 666 23.32 25.05 24.65
N VAL A 667 24.29 24.43 25.35
CA VAL A 667 25.55 25.08 25.76
C VAL A 667 26.46 25.34 24.56
N ALA A 668 26.57 24.40 23.63
CA ALA A 668 27.35 24.58 22.40
C ALA A 668 26.78 25.71 21.54
N TRP A 669 25.46 25.76 21.40
CA TRP A 669 24.75 26.80 20.66
C TRP A 669 24.94 28.19 21.28
N HIS A 670 24.93 28.27 22.61
CA HIS A 670 25.28 29.50 23.32
C HIS A 670 26.68 29.99 22.93
N HIS A 671 27.68 29.11 22.93
CA HIS A 671 29.03 29.47 22.49
C HIS A 671 29.11 29.86 21.00
N ILE A 672 28.32 29.24 20.12
CA ILE A 672 28.22 29.61 18.70
C ILE A 672 27.69 31.03 18.54
N LEU A 673 26.63 31.40 19.27
CA LEU A 673 26.06 32.75 19.18
C LEU A 673 27.03 33.81 19.71
N LEU A 674 27.71 33.54 20.84
CA LEU A 674 28.76 34.42 21.36
C LEU A 674 29.93 34.57 20.37
N ALA A 675 30.34 33.48 19.71
CA ALA A 675 31.36 33.50 18.69
C ALA A 675 30.92 34.34 17.47
N LYS A 676 29.66 34.26 17.02
CA LYS A 676 29.13 35.12 15.95
C LYS A 676 29.18 36.60 16.32
N ASP A 677 28.91 36.95 17.58
CA ASP A 677 29.00 38.34 18.06
C ASP A 677 30.45 38.82 18.13
N GLU A 678 31.36 38.00 18.65
CA GLU A 678 32.80 38.31 18.68
C GLU A 678 33.38 38.45 17.27
N LEU A 679 32.97 37.61 16.31
CA LEU A 679 33.40 37.72 14.91
C LEU A 679 32.96 39.06 14.30
N ARG A 680 31.70 39.47 14.55
CA ARG A 680 31.19 40.78 14.12
C ARG A 680 32.01 41.93 14.72
N ASN A 681 32.41 41.82 15.98
CA ASN A 681 33.22 42.82 16.67
C ASN A 681 34.68 42.84 16.17
N VAL A 682 35.29 41.68 15.94
CA VAL A 682 36.65 41.55 15.38
C VAL A 682 36.73 42.15 13.98
N LYS A 683 35.69 41.98 13.15
CA LYS A 683 35.61 42.60 11.82
C LYS A 683 35.55 44.14 11.90
N LYS A 684 34.96 44.70 12.96
CA LYS A 684 34.77 46.15 13.14
C LYS A 684 35.92 46.87 13.87
N LEU A 685 36.70 46.18 14.71
CA LEU A 685 37.63 46.83 15.65
C LEU A 685 39.12 46.76 15.23
N ARG A 686 39.88 47.78 15.66
CA ARG A 686 41.36 47.89 15.47
C ARG A 686 42.15 46.87 16.31
N ASN A 687 41.64 46.47 17.49
CA ASN A 687 42.35 45.59 18.43
C ASN A 687 41.99 44.10 18.23
N ARG A 688 42.46 43.54 17.12
CA ARG A 688 42.02 42.22 16.59
C ARG A 688 42.47 41.02 17.43
N SER A 689 43.53 41.12 18.23
CA SER A 689 44.15 39.96 18.90
C SER A 689 43.29 39.39 20.04
N LYS A 690 42.83 40.24 20.97
CA LYS A 690 42.01 39.80 22.13
C LYS A 690 40.64 39.25 21.69
N GLY A 691 40.00 39.90 20.72
CA GLY A 691 38.72 39.43 20.15
C GLY A 691 38.87 38.09 19.43
N LYS A 692 39.95 37.90 18.64
CA LYS A 692 40.26 36.61 17.99
C LYS A 692 40.47 35.48 18.99
N LYS A 693 41.19 35.74 20.09
CA LYS A 693 41.40 34.73 21.14
C LYS A 693 40.08 34.23 21.72
N ARG A 694 39.19 35.15 22.12
CA ARG A 694 37.86 34.80 22.64
C ARG A 694 37.00 34.07 21.61
N LEU A 695 37.02 34.53 20.36
CA LEU A 695 36.32 33.86 19.26
C LEU A 695 36.75 32.39 19.12
N PHE A 696 38.06 32.13 19.12
CA PHE A 696 38.61 30.78 18.97
C PHE A 696 38.31 29.90 20.18
N GLU A 697 38.35 30.45 21.40
CA GLU A 697 37.96 29.74 22.62
C GLU A 697 36.50 29.29 22.56
N ARG A 698 35.59 30.16 22.10
CA ARG A 698 34.17 29.82 21.94
C ARG A 698 33.92 28.74 20.88
N ILE A 699 34.58 28.84 19.72
CA ILE A 699 34.47 27.83 18.66
C ILE A 699 34.97 26.47 19.15
N ARG A 700 36.13 26.43 19.83
CA ARG A 700 36.71 25.19 20.36
C ARG A 700 35.84 24.55 21.43
N GLU A 701 35.24 25.32 22.33
CA GLU A 701 34.34 24.76 23.33
C GLU A 701 33.08 24.16 22.69
N ALA A 702 32.50 24.83 21.69
CA ALA A 702 31.39 24.27 20.93
C ALA A 702 31.79 22.98 20.18
N GLN A 703 32.97 22.94 19.54
CA GLN A 703 33.51 21.74 18.90
C GLN A 703 33.68 20.60 19.90
N ARG A 704 34.30 20.88 21.06
CA ARG A 704 34.52 19.91 22.14
C ARG A 704 33.20 19.27 22.60
N LEU A 705 32.15 20.08 22.76
CA LEU A 705 30.82 19.59 23.14
C LEU A 705 30.21 18.66 22.09
N TYR A 706 30.27 19.03 20.81
CA TYR A 706 29.76 18.18 19.73
C TYR A 706 30.58 16.92 19.49
N GLU A 707 31.89 16.96 19.76
CA GLU A 707 32.80 15.83 19.53
C GLU A 707 32.80 14.84 20.69
N HIS A 708 32.68 15.31 21.93
CA HIS A 708 32.91 14.48 23.11
C HIS A 708 31.69 14.30 24.02
N GLU A 709 30.71 15.19 24.00
CA GLU A 709 29.61 15.17 24.97
C GLU A 709 28.22 14.91 24.36
N LEU A 710 28.10 15.01 23.04
CA LEU A 710 26.81 14.87 22.35
C LEU A 710 26.29 13.43 22.29
N GLY A 711 27.18 12.43 22.35
CA GLY A 711 26.79 11.02 22.21
C GLY A 711 25.91 10.75 20.97
N ASP A 712 24.89 9.91 21.15
CA ASP A 712 23.87 9.64 20.15
C ASP A 712 22.75 10.68 20.21
N ILE A 713 22.44 11.32 19.08
CA ILE A 713 21.44 12.39 18.97
C ILE A 713 20.03 11.89 18.62
N PHE A 714 19.88 10.57 18.42
CA PHE A 714 18.61 9.89 18.12
C PHE A 714 17.74 10.58 17.04
N GLY A 715 18.38 11.08 15.98
CA GLY A 715 17.68 11.74 14.87
C GLY A 715 17.27 13.20 15.10
N ASP A 716 17.81 13.89 16.12
CA ASP A 716 17.55 15.32 16.35
C ASP A 716 18.23 16.22 15.29
N ILE A 717 17.47 16.54 14.24
CA ILE A 717 17.98 17.32 13.10
C ILE A 717 18.36 18.76 13.43
N GLU A 718 17.85 19.34 14.53
CA GLU A 718 18.17 20.72 14.91
C GLU A 718 19.66 20.82 15.25
N ILE A 719 20.18 19.78 15.90
CA ILE A 719 21.60 19.67 16.26
C ILE A 719 22.49 19.54 15.02
N LEU A 720 22.04 18.84 13.98
CA LEU A 720 22.76 18.79 12.71
C LEU A 720 22.87 20.19 12.09
N GLY A 721 21.78 20.98 12.13
CA GLY A 721 21.78 22.37 11.71
C GLY A 721 22.75 23.24 12.52
N HIS A 722 22.78 23.09 13.84
CA HIS A 722 23.72 23.81 14.70
C HIS A 722 25.19 23.45 14.41
N ARG A 723 25.49 22.17 14.16
CA ARG A 723 26.84 21.72 13.75
C ARG A 723 27.26 22.31 12.41
N MET A 724 26.35 22.37 11.43
CA MET A 724 26.62 23.03 10.15
C MET A 724 26.96 24.51 10.32
N GLU A 725 26.23 25.21 11.19
CA GLU A 725 26.49 26.61 11.52
C GLU A 725 27.83 26.80 12.25
N LEU A 726 28.22 25.88 13.15
CA LEU A 726 29.55 25.88 13.76
C LEU A 726 30.66 25.71 12.73
N ASN A 727 30.53 24.73 11.82
CA ASN A 727 31.52 24.47 10.79
C ASN A 727 31.69 25.69 9.87
N LYS A 728 30.58 26.32 9.48
CA LYS A 728 30.59 27.58 8.73
C LYS A 728 31.32 28.68 9.49
N LEU A 729 31.05 28.82 10.79
CA LEU A 729 31.67 29.83 11.63
C LEU A 729 33.19 29.61 11.80
N ALA A 730 33.62 28.35 11.98
CA ALA A 730 35.02 27.96 12.04
C ALA A 730 35.75 28.40 10.76
N LEU A 731 35.23 28.00 9.59
CA LEU A 731 35.74 28.38 8.27
C LEU A 731 35.83 29.91 8.09
N ASP A 732 34.76 30.65 8.42
CA ASP A 732 34.72 32.11 8.31
C ASP A 732 35.71 32.82 9.25
N SER A 733 36.13 32.15 10.33
CA SER A 733 37.04 32.69 11.34
C SER A 733 38.51 32.29 11.14
N GLY A 734 38.78 31.30 10.28
CA GLY A 734 40.11 30.71 10.08
C GLY A 734 40.56 29.81 11.23
N VAL A 735 39.61 29.21 11.96
CA VAL A 735 39.82 28.04 12.84
C VAL A 735 39.51 26.81 12.03
#